data_AF-A0A327H3V1-F1
#
_entry.id   AF-A0A327H3V1-F1
#
_cell.length_a   1.000
_cell.length_b   1.000
_cell.length_c   1.000
_cell.angle_alpha   90.00
_cell.angle_beta   90.00
_cell.angle_gamma   90.00
#
_symmetry.space_group_name_H-M   'P 1'
#
loop_
_entity.id
_entity.type
_entity.pdbx_description
1 polymer ?
#
loop_
_entity_poly.entity_id
_entity_poly.type
_entity_poly.pdbx_seq_one_letter_code
_entity_poly.pdbx_strand_id
1 'polypeptide(L)'
;MVGFKPLLLPWILMGITRQYQVLFAIAIFLLMPYSGSAIGETNDGLHVSEILVSSNNENYGGTDWNCDGTFGSNSDQFIELYNPTSSSIDITGWSLEFQGVEFTDSFNILSGTTVAEGSRIVFFRTSTGIAFDYFGGGSVRLIDSSGNSISSLSFEGEDSDWDTSYVSDSSGVVTKVSPPTPGWGPGEDTPSTGPGAPCPEPVGVSHTGSYVLSGTIVTMESESSVLLNGHVLVEDGIISAVWSEGQTLPSAAEGIEIIDTGGIIYPGLLDVHNHPHYNVIPIWDHGTDGWENRYQWRTESEYKDAITKVENGLNDGGSDGCGLMVESMKHAEVKSIVGGTTVIQGATTESESTFDSILARNIEKENFGSDGIETRVGGSWFPADYSGSHIKSKKSAGTLDAWMIHLSEGIDEPSRAEFDSLVNNQLLIDELVVIHGTALTATEFGLMAQVDASLVWSPMSNLLLYGDTADIAAADDAGVSISISPDWAPSGAKNVLHEVKIADWWDTNVLGDRFSDFEMAQMLSTNSVDQVGWTEHVGRIKPGLAADFLVLDSFESNPYRNLIEAVDPDVRLVVVAGIPVFGDIDLMQMMTNDTEIISAPDFDKGIDIRYDGIPSGSQTYAVVEQKLRDCLEDLSIGPRPFDPWYTFGDERYFRVLNSSLSFQNGRSVDLWSDYYDINLDSNGNRTSVESSDPSTWNGGGTNNQTNPSDDSDNIDDGNEIDENNSISVDDLPLLWPTFGPLGGSQHPSNSSFELGIHIEECTTIVQSKEDGQVRGCGSVVILMQESSGCFVESDSSIEYVETCPENSIWVQPHPEISESSAAENWPVSRLDPSYIPGDVITFPGLTCADPIVAQALVVQDDNPVRVDDNRIGEWECRQAMNWINKIDSNSQSDDSLGPEQLDESVGSSLTGQVWYWFAIILTIGVLVGSVFAIVRVVKK
;
A
#
# COMPACT_ATOMS: atom_id res chain seq x y z
N MET A 1 -74.80 24.20 -23.18
CA MET A 1 -75.03 25.15 -24.29
C MET A 1 -73.97 24.91 -25.34
N VAL A 2 -74.38 24.75 -26.62
CA VAL A 2 -73.69 25.06 -27.89
C VAL A 2 -72.16 24.85 -27.89
N GLY A 3 -71.53 23.87 -28.53
CA GLY A 3 -71.81 23.27 -29.84
C GLY A 3 -70.80 23.81 -30.88
N PHE A 4 -69.95 22.96 -31.46
CA PHE A 4 -69.68 22.80 -32.91
C PHE A 4 -68.40 21.96 -33.16
N LYS A 5 -68.60 20.79 -33.82
CA LYS A 5 -67.64 20.09 -34.71
C LYS A 5 -67.44 20.96 -36.01
N PRO A 6 -66.90 20.50 -37.16
CA PRO A 6 -66.22 19.24 -37.59
C PRO A 6 -65.06 19.47 -38.60
N LEU A 7 -64.56 18.37 -39.19
CA LEU A 7 -64.09 18.15 -40.59
C LEU A 7 -62.72 17.42 -40.57
N LEU A 8 -62.44 16.34 -41.31
CA LEU A 8 -63.21 15.33 -42.05
C LEU A 8 -62.17 14.30 -42.56
N LEU A 9 -62.56 13.02 -42.56
CA LEU A 9 -62.02 11.83 -43.26
C LEU A 9 -61.62 12.06 -44.75
N PRO A 10 -61.07 11.10 -45.58
CA PRO A 10 -61.18 9.61 -45.49
C PRO A 10 -60.06 8.67 -46.07
N TRP A 11 -60.16 7.38 -45.67
CA TRP A 11 -59.93 6.09 -46.40
C TRP A 11 -58.47 5.68 -46.73
N ILE A 12 -58.03 4.47 -46.39
CA ILE A 12 -58.19 3.16 -47.07
C ILE A 12 -57.55 2.12 -46.10
N LEU A 13 -58.10 0.94 -45.75
CA LEU A 13 -58.01 -0.33 -46.49
C LEU A 13 -58.76 -1.42 -45.69
N MET A 14 -59.53 -2.25 -46.41
CA MET A 14 -60.06 -3.53 -45.95
C MET A 14 -58.94 -4.57 -45.77
N GLY A 15 -59.09 -5.42 -44.76
CA GLY A 15 -58.59 -6.80 -44.77
C GLY A 15 -57.51 -7.09 -43.73
N ILE A 16 -57.87 -7.82 -42.67
CA ILE A 16 -57.14 -8.99 -42.17
C ILE A 16 -58.10 -9.85 -41.32
N THR A 17 -57.91 -11.14 -41.49
CA THR A 17 -58.69 -12.31 -41.09
C THR A 17 -58.53 -12.73 -39.62
N ARG A 18 -59.61 -13.28 -39.05
CA ARG A 18 -59.79 -14.36 -38.04
C ARG A 18 -58.82 -14.60 -36.85
N GLN A 19 -57.75 -13.85 -36.63
CA GLN A 19 -56.93 -13.95 -35.40
C GLN A 19 -57.24 -12.88 -34.34
N TYR A 20 -58.04 -11.87 -34.68
CA TYR A 20 -58.41 -10.79 -33.75
C TYR A 20 -59.74 -11.01 -32.99
N GLN A 21 -60.32 -12.23 -33.03
CA GLN A 21 -61.53 -12.56 -32.27
C GLN A 21 -61.25 -13.14 -30.87
N VAL A 22 -60.00 -13.45 -30.53
CA VAL A 22 -59.61 -13.94 -29.19
C VAL A 22 -59.23 -12.79 -28.24
N LEU A 23 -58.69 -11.68 -28.78
CA LEU A 23 -58.25 -10.53 -27.98
C LEU A 23 -59.39 -9.60 -27.51
N PHE A 24 -60.60 -9.72 -28.07
CA PHE A 24 -61.76 -8.93 -27.62
C PHE A 24 -62.61 -9.63 -26.55
N ALA A 25 -62.35 -10.92 -26.28
CA ALA A 25 -63.11 -11.71 -25.30
C ALA A 25 -62.48 -11.69 -23.90
N ILE A 26 -61.20 -11.36 -23.76
CA ILE A 26 -60.51 -11.28 -22.46
C ILE A 26 -60.74 -9.90 -21.80
N ALA A 27 -60.93 -8.83 -22.59
CA ALA A 27 -61.16 -7.48 -22.09
C ALA A 27 -62.56 -7.24 -21.46
N ILE A 28 -63.49 -8.21 -21.53
CA ILE A 28 -64.85 -8.09 -20.99
C ILE A 28 -65.05 -8.91 -19.70
N PHE A 29 -64.07 -9.72 -19.29
CA PHE A 29 -64.12 -10.47 -18.03
C PHE A 29 -63.50 -9.72 -16.82
N LEU A 30 -62.89 -8.55 -17.04
CA LEU A 30 -62.25 -7.72 -15.99
C LEU A 30 -63.14 -6.57 -15.45
N LEU A 31 -64.41 -6.48 -15.86
CA LEU A 31 -65.32 -5.40 -15.45
C LEU A 31 -66.66 -5.91 -14.91
N MET A 32 -66.63 -6.78 -13.90
CA MET A 32 -67.78 -7.03 -13.02
C MET A 32 -67.37 -6.89 -11.55
N PRO A 33 -68.07 -6.09 -10.74
CA PRO A 33 -67.83 -6.03 -9.31
C PRO A 33 -68.37 -7.31 -8.67
N TYR A 34 -67.48 -8.16 -8.15
CA TYR A 34 -67.85 -9.23 -7.25
C TYR A 34 -68.15 -8.62 -5.87
N SER A 35 -69.43 -8.47 -5.54
CA SER A 35 -69.87 -8.34 -4.16
C SER A 35 -70.04 -9.74 -3.58
N GLY A 36 -69.01 -10.23 -2.89
CA GLY A 36 -69.03 -11.46 -2.12
C GLY A 36 -68.30 -11.24 -0.80
N SER A 37 -69.06 -10.99 0.26
CA SER A 37 -68.54 -10.94 1.62
C SER A 37 -68.14 -12.35 2.05
N ALA A 38 -66.87 -12.53 2.41
CA ALA A 38 -66.41 -13.58 3.30
C ALA A 38 -65.66 -12.89 4.45
N ILE A 39 -66.21 -13.01 5.64
CA ILE A 39 -65.57 -12.64 6.90
C ILE A 39 -64.56 -13.75 7.21
N GLY A 40 -63.30 -13.39 7.37
CA GLY A 40 -62.21 -14.25 7.84
C GLY A 40 -61.03 -13.37 8.23
N GLU A 41 -60.98 -13.06 9.54
CA GLU A 41 -59.86 -12.50 10.32
C GLU A 41 -59.00 -11.40 9.66
N THR A 42 -59.29 -10.16 10.05
CA THR A 42 -58.39 -9.00 9.89
C THR A 42 -57.05 -9.28 10.56
N ASN A 43 -55.99 -9.36 9.76
CA ASN A 43 -54.59 -9.31 10.18
C ASN A 43 -54.31 -8.01 10.94
N ASP A 44 -54.36 -8.05 12.27
CA ASP A 44 -53.86 -6.97 13.10
C ASP A 44 -52.37 -7.21 13.38
N GLY A 45 -51.52 -6.46 12.69
CA GLY A 45 -50.14 -6.28 13.11
C GLY A 45 -49.28 -5.54 12.10
N LEU A 46 -48.40 -6.27 11.42
CA LEU A 46 -47.34 -5.71 10.59
C LEU A 46 -47.88 -5.07 9.30
N HIS A 47 -47.40 -3.88 8.96
CA HIS A 47 -47.77 -3.18 7.71
C HIS A 47 -46.61 -2.36 7.15
N VAL A 48 -46.70 -2.00 5.87
CA VAL A 48 -45.79 -1.05 5.22
C VAL A 48 -46.09 0.34 5.77
N SER A 49 -45.24 0.85 6.67
CA SER A 49 -45.47 2.12 7.37
C SER A 49 -44.96 3.32 6.60
N GLU A 50 -43.88 3.17 5.85
CA GLU A 50 -43.27 4.28 5.10
C GLU A 50 -42.56 3.79 3.83
N ILE A 51 -42.63 4.56 2.75
CA ILE A 51 -41.80 4.36 1.56
C ILE A 51 -41.23 5.70 1.06
N LEU A 52 -39.94 5.71 0.72
CA LEU A 52 -39.30 6.82 0.01
C LEU A 52 -39.09 6.45 -1.45
N VAL A 53 -39.85 7.12 -2.33
CA VAL A 53 -39.84 6.89 -3.78
C VAL A 53 -38.93 7.87 -4.51
N SER A 54 -38.92 9.12 -4.06
CA SER A 54 -38.27 10.26 -4.71
C SER A 54 -37.08 10.76 -3.87
N SER A 55 -36.09 9.92 -3.61
CA SER A 55 -34.87 10.38 -2.95
C SER A 55 -34.09 11.31 -3.86
N ASN A 56 -33.57 12.38 -3.27
CA ASN A 56 -32.84 13.42 -3.97
C ASN A 56 -31.34 13.10 -3.97
N ASN A 57 -30.57 13.66 -4.90
CA ASN A 57 -29.12 13.44 -4.96
C ASN A 57 -28.34 14.59 -4.30
N GLU A 58 -27.04 14.39 -4.11
CA GLU A 58 -26.12 15.34 -3.48
C GLU A 58 -26.21 16.75 -4.08
N ASN A 59 -26.27 16.87 -5.42
CA ASN A 59 -26.32 18.16 -6.13
C ASN A 59 -27.58 18.99 -5.84
N TYR A 60 -28.60 18.38 -5.26
CA TYR A 60 -29.88 18.99 -4.96
C TYR A 60 -30.21 18.95 -3.46
N GLY A 61 -29.22 18.67 -2.60
CA GLY A 61 -29.38 18.63 -1.15
C GLY A 61 -30.08 17.37 -0.65
N GLY A 62 -29.86 16.23 -1.32
CA GLY A 62 -30.29 14.93 -0.86
C GLY A 62 -29.71 14.56 0.50
N THR A 63 -30.46 13.74 1.23
CA THR A 63 -30.04 13.16 2.51
C THR A 63 -29.71 11.70 2.28
N ASP A 64 -28.52 11.29 2.72
CA ASP A 64 -28.14 9.89 2.82
C ASP A 64 -28.84 9.29 4.05
N TRP A 65 -29.85 8.46 3.81
CA TRP A 65 -30.76 7.91 4.82
C TRP A 65 -30.26 6.60 5.43
N ASN A 66 -29.34 5.91 4.75
CA ASN A 66 -28.76 4.65 5.19
C ASN A 66 -27.28 4.78 5.61
N CYS A 67 -26.72 5.98 5.47
CA CYS A 67 -25.34 6.30 5.76
C CYS A 67 -24.38 5.40 5.01
N ASP A 68 -24.65 5.15 3.71
CA ASP A 68 -23.78 4.37 2.83
C ASP A 68 -22.86 5.24 1.96
N GLY A 69 -22.91 6.56 2.11
CA GLY A 69 -22.11 7.54 1.38
C GLY A 69 -22.61 7.79 -0.05
N THR A 70 -23.67 7.09 -0.48
CA THR A 70 -24.24 7.22 -1.83
C THR A 70 -25.62 7.85 -1.77
N PHE A 71 -25.78 9.01 -2.42
CA PHE A 71 -27.05 9.74 -2.44
C PHE A 71 -27.96 9.35 -3.61
N GLY A 72 -29.26 9.31 -3.35
CA GLY A 72 -30.31 9.35 -4.36
C GLY A 72 -30.93 8.00 -4.68
N SER A 73 -31.60 7.91 -5.83
CA SER A 73 -32.57 6.85 -6.08
C SER A 73 -31.98 5.44 -6.13
N ASN A 74 -30.68 5.29 -6.39
CA ASN A 74 -30.00 3.99 -6.41
C ASN A 74 -29.64 3.46 -5.01
N SER A 75 -29.66 4.31 -3.99
CA SER A 75 -29.33 3.94 -2.61
C SER A 75 -30.53 4.15 -1.67
N ASP A 76 -30.96 5.40 -1.53
CA ASP A 76 -31.82 5.89 -0.45
C ASP A 76 -33.32 5.55 -0.59
N GLN A 77 -33.74 4.94 -1.68
CA GLN A 77 -35.11 4.44 -1.75
C GLN A 77 -35.31 3.37 -0.68
N PHE A 78 -36.41 3.41 0.06
CA PHE A 78 -36.63 2.43 1.14
C PHE A 78 -38.09 2.01 1.31
N ILE A 79 -38.24 0.85 1.94
CA ILE A 79 -39.50 0.31 2.46
C ILE A 79 -39.36 0.11 3.97
N GLU A 80 -40.23 0.70 4.75
CA GLU A 80 -40.32 0.47 6.19
C GLU A 80 -41.53 -0.41 6.53
N LEU A 81 -41.31 -1.37 7.43
CA LEU A 81 -42.37 -2.14 8.08
C LEU A 81 -42.49 -1.77 9.56
N TYR A 82 -43.71 -1.57 10.05
CA TYR A 82 -43.99 -1.29 11.46
C TYR A 82 -44.83 -2.39 12.11
N ASN A 83 -44.38 -2.87 13.26
CA ASN A 83 -45.10 -3.80 14.11
C ASN A 83 -45.80 -3.08 15.29
N PRO A 84 -47.08 -2.71 15.17
CA PRO A 84 -47.85 -2.08 16.25
C PRO A 84 -48.34 -3.07 17.33
N THR A 85 -48.04 -4.37 17.21
CA THR A 85 -48.53 -5.38 18.16
C THR A 85 -47.67 -5.44 19.43
N SER A 86 -48.20 -6.08 20.47
CA SER A 86 -47.50 -6.38 21.73
C SER A 86 -46.75 -7.72 21.69
N SER A 87 -46.26 -8.12 20.51
CA SER A 87 -45.49 -9.34 20.33
C SER A 87 -44.56 -9.21 19.13
N SER A 88 -43.40 -9.85 19.17
CA SER A 88 -42.51 -9.95 18.01
C SER A 88 -43.14 -10.77 16.88
N ILE A 89 -42.92 -10.37 15.64
CA ILE A 89 -43.41 -11.06 14.44
C ILE A 89 -42.20 -11.58 13.65
N ASP A 90 -42.14 -12.89 13.43
CA ASP A 90 -41.16 -13.52 12.55
C ASP A 90 -41.63 -13.38 11.09
N ILE A 91 -40.79 -12.77 10.27
CA ILE A 91 -41.05 -12.51 8.84
C ILE A 91 -40.11 -13.30 7.93
N THR A 92 -39.48 -14.35 8.46
CA THR A 92 -38.65 -15.27 7.68
C THR A 92 -39.40 -15.82 6.46
N GLY A 93 -38.82 -15.64 5.27
CA GLY A 93 -39.39 -16.15 4.01
C GLY A 93 -40.61 -15.39 3.50
N TRP A 94 -40.91 -14.22 4.06
CA TRP A 94 -41.87 -13.27 3.49
C TRP A 94 -41.22 -12.51 2.32
N SER A 95 -42.01 -11.86 1.47
CA SER A 95 -41.48 -11.04 0.39
C SER A 95 -42.01 -9.60 0.38
N LEU A 96 -41.15 -8.70 -0.05
CA LEU A 96 -41.48 -7.33 -0.43
C LEU A 96 -41.60 -7.29 -1.95
N GLU A 97 -42.71 -6.77 -2.47
CA GLU A 97 -42.93 -6.65 -3.91
C GLU A 97 -43.24 -5.20 -4.28
N PHE A 98 -42.55 -4.65 -5.27
CA PHE A 98 -42.97 -3.44 -5.96
C PHE A 98 -43.67 -3.79 -7.26
N GLN A 99 -44.91 -3.37 -7.40
CA GLN A 99 -45.69 -3.51 -8.63
C GLN A 99 -45.85 -2.14 -9.30
N GLY A 100 -44.94 -1.84 -10.24
CA GLY A 100 -44.99 -0.65 -11.08
C GLY A 100 -45.84 -0.83 -12.34
N VAL A 101 -45.92 0.22 -13.15
CA VAL A 101 -46.65 0.19 -14.43
C VAL A 101 -45.90 -0.62 -15.48
N GLU A 102 -44.58 -0.49 -15.56
CA GLU A 102 -43.75 -1.12 -16.59
C GLU A 102 -43.05 -2.40 -16.11
N PHE A 103 -42.76 -2.51 -14.82
CA PHE A 103 -42.06 -3.66 -14.24
C PHE A 103 -42.59 -4.04 -12.86
N THR A 104 -42.19 -5.22 -12.40
CA THR A 104 -42.41 -5.69 -11.04
C THR A 104 -41.06 -6.14 -10.51
N ASP A 105 -40.79 -5.80 -9.26
CA ASP A 105 -39.57 -6.16 -8.57
C ASP A 105 -39.92 -6.83 -7.24
N SER A 106 -39.09 -7.75 -6.75
CA SER A 106 -39.38 -8.44 -5.50
C SER A 106 -38.13 -8.90 -4.76
N PHE A 107 -38.19 -8.79 -3.44
CA PHE A 107 -37.14 -9.19 -2.52
C PHE A 107 -37.68 -10.21 -1.51
N ASN A 108 -36.97 -11.31 -1.31
CA ASN A 108 -37.29 -12.31 -0.29
C ASN A 108 -36.53 -12.00 0.99
N ILE A 109 -37.24 -11.92 2.11
CA ILE A 109 -36.65 -11.63 3.42
C ILE A 109 -35.91 -12.87 3.93
N LEU A 110 -34.64 -12.67 4.28
CA LEU A 110 -33.71 -13.71 4.71
C LEU A 110 -34.18 -14.46 5.97
N SER A 111 -33.60 -15.63 6.21
CA SER A 111 -33.94 -16.44 7.38
C SER A 111 -33.50 -15.78 8.69
N GLY A 112 -34.37 -15.83 9.71
CA GLY A 112 -34.07 -15.33 11.05
C GLY A 112 -34.51 -13.88 11.31
N THR A 113 -35.17 -13.22 10.35
CA THR A 113 -35.64 -11.84 10.52
C THR A 113 -36.90 -11.76 11.37
N THR A 114 -36.80 -11.08 12.52
CA THR A 114 -37.93 -10.85 13.44
C THR A 114 -38.09 -9.35 13.71
N VAL A 115 -39.32 -8.84 13.64
CA VAL A 115 -39.66 -7.46 14.01
C VAL A 115 -40.23 -7.44 15.42
N ALA A 116 -39.51 -6.85 16.37
CA ALA A 116 -39.92 -6.77 17.78
C ALA A 116 -41.23 -5.99 17.98
N GLU A 117 -41.86 -6.17 19.14
CA GLU A 117 -43.08 -5.43 19.49
C GLU A 117 -42.84 -3.91 19.46
N GLY A 118 -43.77 -3.15 18.89
CA GLY A 118 -43.66 -1.69 18.76
C GLY A 118 -42.47 -1.19 17.94
N SER A 119 -41.78 -2.07 17.19
CA SER A 119 -40.55 -1.73 16.48
C SER A 119 -40.75 -1.63 14.97
N ARG A 120 -39.80 -0.97 14.31
CA ARG A 120 -39.74 -0.79 12.85
C ARG A 120 -38.52 -1.51 12.28
N ILE A 121 -38.61 -1.89 11.01
CA ILE A 121 -37.47 -2.37 10.23
C ILE A 121 -37.51 -1.67 8.87
N VAL A 122 -36.35 -1.20 8.40
CA VAL A 122 -36.20 -0.46 7.15
C VAL A 122 -35.39 -1.31 6.16
N PHE A 123 -35.84 -1.36 4.92
CA PHE A 123 -35.19 -2.05 3.82
C PHE A 123 -34.87 -1.04 2.73
N PHE A 124 -33.58 -0.71 2.56
CA PHE A 124 -33.11 0.19 1.52
C PHE A 124 -32.95 -0.51 0.17
N ARG A 125 -32.92 0.25 -0.91
CA ARG A 125 -32.74 -0.27 -2.27
C ARG A 125 -31.37 -0.93 -2.42
N THR A 126 -30.31 -0.38 -1.81
CA THR A 126 -28.99 -1.03 -1.79
C THR A 126 -29.04 -2.46 -1.26
N SER A 127 -29.92 -2.73 -0.28
CA SER A 127 -30.08 -4.07 0.28
C SER A 127 -31.07 -4.95 -0.48
N THR A 128 -32.09 -4.37 -1.10
CA THR A 128 -33.21 -5.13 -1.68
C THR A 128 -33.20 -5.23 -3.20
N GLY A 129 -32.46 -4.36 -3.88
CA GLY A 129 -32.52 -4.16 -5.33
C GLY A 129 -33.81 -3.46 -5.81
N ILE A 130 -34.85 -3.38 -4.98
CA ILE A 130 -36.18 -2.89 -5.39
C ILE A 130 -36.11 -1.43 -5.84
N ALA A 131 -36.26 -1.21 -7.14
CA ALA A 131 -36.33 0.12 -7.72
C ALA A 131 -37.77 0.62 -7.80
N PHE A 132 -38.02 1.85 -7.37
CA PHE A 132 -39.32 2.49 -7.57
C PHE A 132 -39.38 3.34 -8.84
N ASP A 133 -40.48 3.19 -9.57
CA ASP A 133 -40.82 4.05 -10.70
C ASP A 133 -41.59 5.29 -10.23
N TYR A 134 -40.86 6.37 -9.95
CA TYR A 134 -41.44 7.67 -9.61
C TYR A 134 -42.40 8.20 -10.69
N PHE A 135 -42.10 7.99 -11.97
CA PHE A 135 -42.87 8.59 -13.07
C PHE A 135 -44.15 7.80 -13.36
N GLY A 136 -44.10 6.47 -13.28
CA GLY A 136 -45.24 5.59 -13.51
C GLY A 136 -46.14 5.39 -12.30
N GLY A 137 -45.62 5.54 -11.08
CA GLY A 137 -46.32 5.14 -9.86
C GLY A 137 -46.34 3.63 -9.66
N GLY A 138 -46.94 3.17 -8.57
CA GLY A 138 -47.03 1.75 -8.29
C GLY A 138 -47.55 1.41 -6.90
N SER A 139 -47.35 0.16 -6.50
CA SER A 139 -47.75 -0.34 -5.18
C SER A 139 -46.67 -1.23 -4.57
N VAL A 140 -46.30 -0.93 -3.34
CA VAL A 140 -45.46 -1.80 -2.50
C VAL A 140 -46.36 -2.74 -1.73
N ARG A 141 -46.06 -4.04 -1.75
CA ARG A 141 -46.84 -5.09 -1.13
C ARG A 141 -45.96 -5.95 -0.23
N LEU A 142 -46.47 -6.26 0.95
CA LEU A 142 -45.88 -7.22 1.88
C LEU A 142 -46.64 -8.54 1.74
N ILE A 143 -45.94 -9.62 1.41
CA ILE A 143 -46.52 -10.95 1.17
C ILE A 143 -45.94 -11.94 2.17
N ASP A 144 -46.79 -12.74 2.82
CA ASP A 144 -46.31 -13.79 3.73
C ASP A 144 -45.72 -14.99 2.98
N SER A 145 -45.05 -15.88 3.71
CA SER A 145 -44.46 -17.12 3.16
C SER A 145 -45.47 -18.09 2.54
N SER A 146 -46.78 -17.87 2.75
CA SER A 146 -47.87 -18.62 2.13
C SER A 146 -48.44 -17.94 0.88
N GLY A 147 -47.90 -16.78 0.49
CA GLY A 147 -48.32 -16.01 -0.67
C GLY A 147 -49.49 -15.06 -0.41
N ASN A 148 -49.90 -14.83 0.84
CA ASN A 148 -51.00 -13.91 1.16
C ASN A 148 -50.50 -12.48 1.30
N SER A 149 -51.23 -11.52 0.72
CA SER A 149 -50.93 -10.09 0.90
C SER A 149 -51.30 -9.66 2.32
N ILE A 150 -50.30 -9.20 3.08
CA ILE A 150 -50.44 -8.71 4.44
C ILE A 150 -50.74 -7.20 4.45
N SER A 151 -49.97 -6.43 3.68
CA SER A 151 -50.10 -4.99 3.59
C SER A 151 -49.79 -4.50 2.17
N SER A 152 -50.33 -3.33 1.81
CA SER A 152 -50.07 -2.69 0.53
C SER A 152 -50.13 -1.17 0.69
N LEU A 153 -49.16 -0.47 0.11
CA LEU A 153 -49.10 0.99 0.04
C LEU A 153 -48.93 1.40 -1.43
N SER A 154 -49.86 2.20 -1.94
CA SER A 154 -49.87 2.66 -3.34
C SER A 154 -49.56 4.15 -3.45
N PHE A 155 -48.87 4.53 -4.53
CA PHE A 155 -48.57 5.92 -4.86
C PHE A 155 -48.78 6.18 -6.36
N GLU A 156 -49.10 7.43 -6.70
CA GLU A 156 -49.30 7.87 -8.07
C GLU A 156 -47.97 8.37 -8.68
N GLY A 157 -47.85 8.31 -10.01
CA GLY A 157 -46.68 8.82 -10.71
C GLY A 157 -46.57 10.35 -10.64
N GLU A 158 -45.34 10.86 -10.51
CA GLU A 158 -45.01 12.29 -10.41
C GLU A 158 -45.72 13.03 -9.25
N ASP A 159 -46.13 12.30 -8.19
CA ASP A 159 -46.97 12.86 -7.13
C ASP A 159 -46.18 13.39 -5.91
N SER A 160 -45.08 12.77 -5.49
CA SER A 160 -44.30 13.24 -4.33
C SER A 160 -43.25 14.29 -4.71
N ASP A 161 -42.99 15.22 -3.80
CA ASP A 161 -41.81 16.08 -3.89
C ASP A 161 -40.54 15.27 -3.59
N TRP A 162 -39.36 15.77 -3.98
CA TRP A 162 -38.08 15.13 -3.64
C TRP A 162 -37.87 15.13 -2.11
N ASP A 163 -37.33 14.03 -1.58
CA ASP A 163 -37.20 13.76 -0.13
C ASP A 163 -38.50 14.02 0.63
N THR A 164 -39.59 13.47 0.10
CA THR A 164 -40.89 13.42 0.76
C THR A 164 -41.43 12.00 0.61
N SER A 165 -41.53 11.28 1.72
CA SER A 165 -41.96 9.88 1.75
C SER A 165 -43.47 9.76 1.91
N TYR A 166 -44.01 8.61 1.50
CA TYR A 166 -45.39 8.23 1.77
C TYR A 166 -45.43 7.41 3.04
N VAL A 167 -46.29 7.80 3.98
CA VAL A 167 -46.54 7.04 5.21
C VAL A 167 -47.96 6.52 5.24
N SER A 168 -48.14 5.29 5.71
CA SER A 168 -49.46 4.70 5.91
C SER A 168 -49.65 4.29 7.37
N ASP A 169 -50.83 4.58 7.91
CA ASP A 169 -51.19 4.07 9.23
C ASP A 169 -51.75 2.64 9.14
N SER A 170 -51.99 2.01 10.29
CA SER A 170 -52.56 0.65 10.34
C SER A 170 -53.98 0.53 9.75
N SER A 171 -54.63 1.65 9.39
CA SER A 171 -55.92 1.68 8.69
C SER A 171 -55.78 1.79 7.17
N GLY A 172 -54.54 1.89 6.66
CA GLY A 172 -54.20 2.01 5.24
C GLY A 172 -54.38 3.43 4.68
N VAL A 173 -54.51 4.44 5.54
CA VAL A 173 -54.61 5.83 5.09
C VAL A 173 -53.21 6.34 4.77
N VAL A 174 -52.98 6.70 3.51
CA VAL A 174 -51.70 7.21 3.04
C VAL A 174 -51.63 8.73 3.18
N THR A 175 -50.56 9.23 3.77
CA THR A 175 -50.18 10.65 3.84
C THR A 175 -48.72 10.82 3.45
N LYS A 176 -48.22 12.06 3.43
CA LYS A 176 -46.81 12.36 3.13
C LYS A 176 -46.13 12.98 4.34
N VAL A 177 -44.87 12.65 4.56
CA VAL A 177 -44.02 13.27 5.59
C VAL A 177 -42.75 13.84 4.96
N SER A 178 -42.32 14.99 5.47
CA SER A 178 -41.07 15.64 5.10
C SER A 178 -40.48 16.31 6.35
N PRO A 179 -39.23 16.00 6.73
CA PRO A 179 -38.37 15.01 6.09
C PRO A 179 -38.89 13.57 6.27
N PRO A 180 -38.45 12.60 5.44
CA PRO A 180 -38.64 11.17 5.66
C PRO A 180 -38.22 10.72 7.07
N THR A 181 -38.80 9.62 7.55
CA THR A 181 -38.66 9.14 8.92
C THR A 181 -38.24 7.66 9.02
N PRO A 182 -37.27 7.16 8.21
CA PRO A 182 -36.90 5.75 8.27
C PRO A 182 -36.41 5.39 9.68
N GLY A 183 -36.98 4.34 10.27
CA GLY A 183 -36.65 3.85 11.60
C GLY A 183 -37.49 4.46 12.73
N TRP A 184 -38.30 5.50 12.46
CA TRP A 184 -39.17 6.14 13.46
C TRP A 184 -40.52 6.60 12.87
N GLY A 185 -41.40 7.11 13.73
CA GLY A 185 -42.75 7.52 13.32
C GLY A 185 -42.92 9.02 13.07
N PRO A 186 -43.85 9.45 12.20
CA PRO A 186 -44.19 10.86 12.05
C PRO A 186 -44.55 11.52 13.40
N GLY A 187 -43.75 12.51 13.81
CA GLY A 187 -43.90 13.21 15.09
C GLY A 187 -43.18 12.56 16.29
N GLU A 188 -42.42 11.49 16.08
CA GLU A 188 -41.42 10.97 17.02
C GLU A 188 -40.11 11.77 16.89
N ASP A 189 -39.29 11.76 17.94
CA ASP A 189 -37.97 12.39 17.91
C ASP A 189 -37.01 11.57 17.02
N THR A 190 -36.14 12.28 16.30
CA THR A 190 -35.01 11.69 15.58
C THR A 190 -34.18 10.79 16.52
N PRO A 191 -33.98 9.49 16.22
CA PRO A 191 -33.08 8.59 16.91
C PRO A 191 -31.64 9.07 16.76
N SER A 192 -30.84 8.64 17.72
CA SER A 192 -29.40 8.91 17.76
C SER A 192 -28.58 7.84 17.05
N THR A 193 -29.17 6.68 16.72
CA THR A 193 -28.52 5.53 16.07
C THR A 193 -29.53 4.75 15.22
N GLY A 194 -29.07 4.08 14.17
CA GLY A 194 -29.91 3.26 13.27
C GLY A 194 -30.43 4.03 12.06
N PRO A 195 -31.32 3.43 11.25
CA PRO A 195 -31.89 4.07 10.06
C PRO A 195 -32.42 5.48 10.35
N GLY A 196 -32.13 6.42 9.44
CA GLY A 196 -32.54 7.83 9.52
C GLY A 196 -31.85 8.69 10.57
N ALA A 197 -31.09 8.09 11.51
CA ALA A 197 -30.29 8.89 12.43
C ALA A 197 -29.35 9.79 11.61
N PRO A 198 -29.02 11.01 12.07
CA PRO A 198 -28.01 11.81 11.41
C PRO A 198 -26.76 10.94 11.20
N CYS A 199 -26.31 10.81 9.95
CA CYS A 199 -25.11 10.06 9.68
C CYS A 199 -24.02 10.63 10.57
N PRO A 200 -23.36 9.77 11.38
CA PRO A 200 -22.23 10.23 12.15
C PRO A 200 -21.31 10.93 11.16
N GLU A 201 -20.88 12.15 11.50
CA GLU A 201 -19.70 12.70 10.82
C GLU A 201 -18.67 11.58 10.81
N PRO A 202 -18.05 11.23 9.67
CA PRO A 202 -16.98 10.26 9.66
C PRO A 202 -15.98 10.72 10.70
N VAL A 203 -16.02 10.07 11.86
CA VAL A 203 -14.94 10.19 12.82
C VAL A 203 -13.88 9.40 12.10
N GLY A 204 -13.03 10.12 11.35
CA GLY A 204 -11.87 9.52 10.72
C GLY A 204 -11.20 8.62 11.75
N VAL A 205 -10.52 7.60 11.24
CA VAL A 205 -9.77 6.49 11.88
C VAL A 205 -8.67 6.99 12.84
N SER A 206 -8.98 8.02 13.59
CA SER A 206 -8.18 8.78 14.52
C SER A 206 -8.45 8.16 15.87
N HIS A 207 -7.54 7.28 16.25
CA HIS A 207 -7.44 6.81 17.62
C HIS A 207 -7.31 8.03 18.54
N THR A 208 -8.09 8.09 19.61
CA THR A 208 -7.92 9.11 20.66
C THR A 208 -7.48 8.42 21.94
N GLY A 209 -6.40 8.91 22.55
CA GLY A 209 -5.80 8.31 23.72
C GLY A 209 -4.38 7.82 23.49
N SER A 210 -3.83 7.14 24.49
CA SER A 210 -2.43 6.76 24.50
C SER A 210 -2.16 5.45 25.23
N TYR A 211 -1.14 4.74 24.76
CA TYR A 211 -0.64 3.50 25.33
C TYR A 211 0.85 3.34 25.01
N VAL A 212 1.53 2.48 25.77
CA VAL A 212 2.91 2.09 25.49
C VAL A 212 2.95 0.61 25.15
N LEU A 213 3.53 0.25 24.01
CA LEU A 213 3.89 -1.14 23.71
C LEU A 213 5.32 -1.41 24.16
N SER A 214 5.56 -2.57 24.77
CA SER A 214 6.90 -3.04 25.13
C SER A 214 7.23 -4.37 24.46
N GLY A 215 8.48 -4.54 24.04
CA GLY A 215 8.99 -5.70 23.31
C GLY A 215 10.38 -5.44 22.72
N THR A 216 10.89 -6.33 21.87
CA THR A 216 12.06 -5.99 21.04
C THR A 216 11.59 -5.11 19.89
N ILE A 217 12.17 -3.92 19.68
CA ILE A 217 11.73 -3.00 18.63
C ILE A 217 12.74 -2.99 17.50
N VAL A 218 12.32 -3.32 16.29
CA VAL A 218 13.09 -3.16 15.07
C VAL A 218 12.62 -1.88 14.41
N THR A 219 13.42 -0.79 14.45
CA THR A 219 12.93 0.50 13.96
C THR A 219 12.97 0.66 12.44
N MET A 220 13.74 -0.20 11.76
CA MET A 220 14.07 -0.12 10.34
C MET A 220 14.77 1.19 9.92
N GLU A 221 15.45 1.89 10.84
CA GLU A 221 16.34 3.01 10.48
C GLU A 221 17.73 2.53 10.00
N SER A 222 18.17 1.35 10.44
CA SER A 222 19.37 0.65 9.99
C SER A 222 19.28 -0.82 10.43
N GLU A 223 20.16 -1.69 9.90
CA GLU A 223 20.28 -3.09 10.37
C GLU A 223 20.49 -3.16 11.89
N SER A 224 21.34 -2.28 12.44
CA SER A 224 21.64 -2.28 13.88
C SER A 224 20.58 -1.58 14.76
N SER A 225 19.53 -1.01 14.17
CA SER A 225 18.53 -0.23 14.90
C SER A 225 17.48 -1.13 15.56
N VAL A 226 17.96 -1.98 16.47
CA VAL A 226 17.17 -2.93 17.26
C VAL A 226 17.27 -2.56 18.74
N LEU A 227 16.13 -2.23 19.35
CA LEU A 227 16.04 -1.91 20.77
C LEU A 227 15.53 -3.13 21.54
N LEU A 228 16.44 -3.82 22.21
CA LEU A 228 16.09 -4.87 23.16
C LEU A 228 15.32 -4.27 24.34
N ASN A 229 14.22 -4.90 24.74
CA ASN A 229 13.31 -4.40 25.79
C ASN A 229 12.92 -2.92 25.56
N GLY A 230 12.63 -2.60 24.31
CA GLY A 230 12.19 -1.28 23.90
C GLY A 230 10.76 -0.97 24.33
N HIS A 231 10.44 0.31 24.25
CA HIS A 231 9.10 0.85 24.48
C HIS A 231 8.75 1.84 23.37
N VAL A 232 7.51 1.76 22.85
CA VAL A 232 6.94 2.73 21.90
C VAL A 232 5.72 3.37 22.53
N LEU A 233 5.74 4.70 22.71
CA LEU A 233 4.57 5.48 23.11
C LEU A 233 3.78 5.89 21.87
N VAL A 234 2.50 5.54 21.87
CA VAL A 234 1.52 6.01 20.89
C VAL A 234 0.61 7.03 21.56
N GLU A 235 0.44 8.19 20.94
CA GLU A 235 -0.56 9.20 21.31
C GLU A 235 -1.36 9.58 20.07
N ASP A 236 -2.68 9.45 20.16
CA ASP A 236 -3.62 9.83 19.10
C ASP A 236 -3.24 9.27 17.71
N GLY A 237 -2.81 8.01 17.67
CA GLY A 237 -2.43 7.32 16.43
C GLY A 237 -1.02 7.61 15.90
N ILE A 238 -0.25 8.45 16.60
CA ILE A 238 1.11 8.85 16.22
C ILE A 238 2.13 8.30 17.23
N ILE A 239 3.30 7.93 16.73
CA ILE A 239 4.45 7.58 17.57
C ILE A 239 4.97 8.86 18.22
N SER A 240 4.85 8.98 19.53
CA SER A 240 5.35 10.16 20.26
C SER A 240 6.77 9.98 20.79
N ALA A 241 7.14 8.74 21.16
CA ALA A 241 8.47 8.44 21.69
C ALA A 241 8.82 6.96 21.51
N VAL A 242 10.12 6.70 21.36
CA VAL A 242 10.71 5.36 21.32
C VAL A 242 11.93 5.36 22.23
N TRP A 243 12.06 4.40 23.15
CA TRP A 243 13.20 4.33 24.08
C TRP A 243 13.51 2.91 24.52
N SER A 244 14.76 2.66 24.93
CA SER A 244 15.20 1.38 25.49
C SER A 244 14.95 1.29 27.00
N GLU A 245 14.81 0.07 27.52
CA GLU A 245 14.86 -0.17 28.95
C GLU A 245 16.13 0.45 29.58
N GLY A 246 15.97 1.12 30.73
CA GLY A 246 17.06 1.80 31.44
C GLY A 246 17.35 3.23 30.95
N GLN A 247 16.79 3.67 29.82
CA GLN A 247 16.75 5.09 29.47
C GLN A 247 15.73 5.84 30.36
N THR A 248 15.84 7.17 30.41
CA THR A 248 14.91 7.98 31.21
C THR A 248 13.52 7.90 30.58
N LEU A 249 12.52 7.50 31.37
CA LEU A 249 11.12 7.49 30.94
C LEU A 249 10.74 8.87 30.41
N PRO A 250 10.27 8.99 29.15
CA PRO A 250 9.76 10.25 28.64
C PRO A 250 8.62 10.77 29.52
N SER A 251 8.61 12.06 29.84
CA SER A 251 7.56 12.63 30.69
C SER A 251 6.16 12.45 30.13
N ALA A 252 6.02 12.35 28.80
CA ALA A 252 4.76 12.05 28.13
C ALA A 252 4.24 10.63 28.45
N ALA A 253 5.13 9.68 28.75
CA ALA A 253 4.79 8.31 29.11
C ALA A 253 4.46 8.11 30.61
N GLU A 254 4.54 9.17 31.44
CA GLU A 254 4.27 9.06 32.88
C GLU A 254 2.81 8.69 33.16
N GLY A 255 2.60 7.50 33.73
CA GLY A 255 1.27 7.02 34.13
C GLY A 255 0.42 6.44 32.99
N ILE A 256 1.00 6.31 31.78
CA ILE A 256 0.40 5.58 30.67
C ILE A 256 0.61 4.09 30.88
N GLU A 257 -0.40 3.29 30.51
CA GLU A 257 -0.34 1.83 30.61
C GLU A 257 0.71 1.27 29.66
N ILE A 258 1.52 0.34 30.17
CA ILE A 258 2.51 -0.41 29.40
C ILE A 258 1.92 -1.79 29.13
N ILE A 259 1.76 -2.10 27.86
CA ILE A 259 1.32 -3.38 27.34
C ILE A 259 2.56 -4.13 26.89
N ASP A 260 2.95 -5.14 27.66
CA ASP A 260 4.01 -6.06 27.27
C ASP A 260 3.49 -6.98 26.17
N THR A 261 4.04 -6.81 24.97
CA THR A 261 3.65 -7.60 23.81
C THR A 261 4.27 -8.99 23.84
N GLY A 262 5.36 -9.20 24.61
CA GLY A 262 6.12 -10.44 24.64
C GLY A 262 6.72 -10.88 23.29
N GLY A 263 6.79 -9.98 22.31
CA GLY A 263 7.22 -10.27 20.94
C GLY A 263 8.21 -9.26 20.38
N ILE A 264 8.43 -9.33 19.06
CA ILE A 264 9.24 -8.38 18.30
C ILE A 264 8.30 -7.45 17.53
N ILE A 265 8.48 -6.14 17.69
CA ILE A 265 7.69 -5.05 17.11
C ILE A 265 8.43 -4.50 15.89
N TYR A 266 7.82 -4.62 14.72
CA TYR A 266 8.27 -4.09 13.44
C TYR A 266 7.32 -2.95 12.99
N PRO A 267 7.74 -2.07 12.07
CA PRO A 267 6.79 -1.29 11.30
C PRO A 267 5.81 -2.23 10.60
N GLY A 268 4.59 -1.77 10.36
CA GLY A 268 3.63 -2.48 9.51
C GLY A 268 4.20 -2.76 8.11
N LEU A 269 3.87 -3.92 7.55
CA LEU A 269 4.35 -4.32 6.22
C LEU A 269 3.57 -3.60 5.12
N LEU A 270 4.21 -3.42 3.97
CA LEU A 270 3.63 -2.73 2.83
C LEU A 270 3.42 -3.69 1.65
N ASP A 271 2.16 -3.87 1.28
CA ASP A 271 1.74 -4.55 0.05
C ASP A 271 1.52 -3.50 -1.04
N VAL A 272 2.56 -3.22 -1.82
CA VAL A 272 2.54 -2.19 -2.87
C VAL A 272 2.05 -2.73 -4.21
N HIS A 273 1.53 -3.97 -4.25
CA HIS A 273 0.90 -4.50 -5.45
C HIS A 273 -0.06 -5.66 -5.14
N ASN A 274 -1.35 -5.35 -5.13
CA ASN A 274 -2.42 -6.34 -4.96
C ASN A 274 -3.61 -6.08 -5.93
N HIS A 275 -4.60 -6.99 -5.96
CA HIS A 275 -5.93 -6.77 -6.57
C HIS A 275 -7.03 -7.27 -5.60
N PRO A 276 -7.31 -6.52 -4.52
CA PRO A 276 -8.12 -6.98 -3.38
C PRO A 276 -9.52 -7.49 -3.75
N HIS A 277 -10.20 -6.90 -4.75
CA HIS A 277 -11.53 -7.34 -5.17
C HIS A 277 -11.58 -8.76 -5.77
N TYR A 278 -10.41 -9.35 -6.09
CA TYR A 278 -10.29 -10.77 -6.47
C TYR A 278 -9.94 -11.69 -5.31
N ASN A 279 -9.56 -11.18 -4.13
CA ASN A 279 -8.89 -11.98 -3.10
C ASN A 279 -9.81 -12.90 -2.27
N VAL A 280 -11.11 -12.91 -2.59
CA VAL A 280 -12.04 -13.97 -2.18
C VAL A 280 -11.79 -15.26 -3.00
N ILE A 281 -11.21 -15.12 -4.19
CA ILE A 281 -10.98 -16.20 -5.13
C ILE A 281 -9.70 -16.97 -4.76
N PRO A 282 -9.80 -18.28 -4.61
CA PRO A 282 -8.66 -19.13 -4.26
C PRO A 282 -7.57 -19.18 -5.32
N ILE A 283 -6.32 -19.52 -4.92
CA ILE A 283 -5.23 -19.85 -5.86
C ILE A 283 -5.71 -20.76 -7.00
N TRP A 284 -5.38 -20.36 -8.22
CA TRP A 284 -5.90 -20.96 -9.45
C TRP A 284 -5.11 -22.21 -9.83
N ASP A 285 -5.76 -23.37 -9.66
CA ASP A 285 -5.26 -24.65 -10.16
C ASP A 285 -5.53 -24.76 -11.67
N HIS A 286 -4.66 -24.15 -12.48
CA HIS A 286 -4.83 -24.10 -13.94
C HIS A 286 -4.43 -25.39 -14.66
N GLY A 287 -3.61 -26.25 -14.03
CA GLY A 287 -3.21 -27.55 -14.59
C GLY A 287 -2.41 -27.50 -15.92
N THR A 288 -1.88 -26.33 -16.29
CA THR A 288 -1.04 -26.14 -17.48
C THR A 288 0.44 -25.98 -17.08
N ASP A 289 1.33 -25.92 -18.07
CA ASP A 289 2.76 -25.65 -17.91
C ASP A 289 3.06 -24.14 -18.01
N GLY A 290 2.15 -23.31 -17.51
CA GLY A 290 2.21 -21.86 -17.62
C GLY A 290 1.98 -21.31 -19.03
N TRP A 291 2.32 -20.04 -19.20
CA TRP A 291 2.21 -19.25 -20.43
C TRP A 291 3.46 -18.39 -20.63
N GLU A 292 3.60 -17.76 -21.78
CA GLU A 292 4.73 -16.84 -22.03
C GLU A 292 4.45 -15.43 -21.50
N ASN A 293 3.18 -15.01 -21.42
CA ASN A 293 2.80 -13.67 -20.98
C ASN A 293 1.33 -13.61 -20.55
N ARG A 294 0.98 -12.51 -19.87
CA ARG A 294 -0.38 -12.30 -19.34
C ARG A 294 -1.50 -12.27 -20.37
N TYR A 295 -1.18 -11.90 -21.61
CA TYR A 295 -2.20 -11.77 -22.66
C TYR A 295 -2.69 -13.13 -23.15
N GLN A 296 -1.94 -14.21 -22.90
CA GLN A 296 -2.34 -15.56 -23.27
C GLN A 296 -3.40 -16.10 -22.31
N TRP A 297 -3.11 -16.23 -21.02
CA TRP A 297 -4.04 -16.82 -20.05
C TRP A 297 -5.35 -16.04 -19.90
N ARG A 298 -5.33 -14.71 -20.06
CA ARG A 298 -6.56 -13.88 -20.05
C ARG A 298 -7.56 -14.23 -21.13
N THR A 299 -7.12 -14.89 -22.21
CA THR A 299 -8.00 -15.28 -23.30
C THR A 299 -8.67 -16.63 -23.08
N GLU A 300 -8.13 -17.46 -22.18
CA GLU A 300 -8.61 -18.82 -21.91
C GLU A 300 -10.03 -18.82 -21.34
N SER A 301 -10.81 -19.83 -21.71
CA SER A 301 -12.17 -20.02 -21.17
C SER A 301 -12.12 -20.39 -19.69
N GLU A 302 -11.15 -21.21 -19.32
CA GLU A 302 -10.93 -21.75 -17.99
C GLU A 302 -10.59 -20.62 -17.00
N TYR A 303 -9.76 -19.66 -17.43
CA TYR A 303 -9.49 -18.43 -16.68
C TYR A 303 -10.77 -17.61 -16.47
N LYS A 304 -11.54 -17.36 -17.54
CA LYS A 304 -12.79 -16.60 -17.44
C LYS A 304 -13.80 -17.28 -16.52
N ASP A 305 -13.88 -18.59 -16.53
CA ASP A 305 -14.80 -19.37 -15.70
C ASP A 305 -14.36 -19.45 -14.24
N ALA A 306 -13.04 -19.51 -13.98
CA ALA A 306 -12.48 -19.63 -12.64
C ALA A 306 -12.35 -18.27 -11.93
N ILE A 307 -12.10 -17.20 -12.68
CA ILE A 307 -11.73 -15.89 -12.14
C ILE A 307 -12.75 -14.83 -12.54
N THR A 308 -12.80 -14.44 -13.82
CA THR A 308 -13.58 -13.28 -14.28
C THR A 308 -15.06 -13.42 -13.91
N LYS A 309 -15.69 -14.54 -14.25
CA LYS A 309 -17.12 -14.74 -13.94
C LYS A 309 -17.39 -14.88 -12.44
N VAL A 310 -16.41 -15.31 -11.64
CA VAL A 310 -16.54 -15.40 -10.19
C VAL A 310 -16.50 -14.00 -9.59
N GLU A 311 -15.52 -13.19 -9.99
CA GLU A 311 -15.38 -11.81 -9.53
C GLU A 311 -16.60 -10.96 -9.92
N ASN A 312 -16.98 -10.96 -11.20
CA ASN A 312 -18.21 -10.30 -11.65
C ASN A 312 -19.46 -10.81 -10.90
N GLY A 313 -19.53 -12.13 -10.62
CA GLY A 313 -20.65 -12.73 -9.88
C GLY A 313 -20.72 -12.28 -8.42
N LEU A 314 -19.58 -12.11 -7.76
CA LEU A 314 -19.50 -11.56 -6.41
C LEU A 314 -19.89 -10.08 -6.40
N ASN A 315 -19.34 -9.28 -7.31
CA ASN A 315 -19.27 -7.83 -7.14
C ASN A 315 -20.36 -7.05 -7.91
N ASP A 316 -20.77 -7.47 -9.13
CA ASP A 316 -21.52 -6.58 -10.05
C ASP A 316 -23.04 -6.43 -9.77
N GLY A 317 -23.61 -7.17 -8.81
CA GLY A 317 -25.02 -7.04 -8.38
C GLY A 317 -26.09 -7.21 -9.47
N GLY A 318 -25.73 -7.72 -10.66
CA GLY A 318 -26.62 -7.91 -11.82
C GLY A 318 -27.58 -9.09 -11.69
N SER A 319 -28.19 -9.53 -12.80
CA SER A 319 -29.25 -10.56 -12.80
C SER A 319 -28.85 -11.93 -12.22
N ASP A 320 -27.56 -12.19 -12.04
CA ASP A 320 -26.97 -13.40 -11.45
C ASP A 320 -25.87 -13.07 -10.42
N GLY A 321 -25.72 -11.80 -9.99
CA GLY A 321 -24.61 -11.34 -9.13
C GLY A 321 -25.06 -10.94 -7.72
N CYS A 322 -24.15 -10.97 -6.75
CA CYS A 322 -24.48 -10.79 -5.33
C CYS A 322 -24.32 -9.35 -4.83
N GLY A 323 -23.55 -8.50 -5.52
CA GLY A 323 -23.37 -7.09 -5.14
C GLY A 323 -22.55 -6.92 -3.87
N LEU A 324 -21.56 -7.79 -3.65
CA LEU A 324 -20.77 -7.90 -2.42
C LEU A 324 -19.39 -7.24 -2.53
N MET A 325 -19.25 -6.16 -3.30
CA MET A 325 -17.97 -5.47 -3.48
C MET A 325 -17.33 -5.07 -2.15
N VAL A 326 -18.13 -4.47 -1.25
CA VAL A 326 -17.72 -4.12 0.12
C VAL A 326 -17.17 -5.32 0.87
N GLU A 327 -17.93 -6.40 0.92
CA GLU A 327 -17.55 -7.61 1.65
C GLU A 327 -16.30 -8.25 1.05
N SER A 328 -16.17 -8.26 -0.29
CA SER A 328 -14.99 -8.74 -1.01
C SER A 328 -13.74 -7.93 -0.63
N MET A 329 -13.85 -6.59 -0.64
CA MET A 329 -12.77 -5.69 -0.23
C MET A 329 -12.38 -5.88 1.23
N LYS A 330 -13.36 -5.92 2.15
CA LYS A 330 -13.11 -6.17 3.58
C LYS A 330 -12.40 -7.50 3.81
N HIS A 331 -12.85 -8.58 3.16
CA HIS A 331 -12.18 -9.88 3.27
C HIS A 331 -10.73 -9.84 2.79
N ALA A 332 -10.46 -9.09 1.72
CA ALA A 332 -9.12 -8.93 1.18
C ALA A 332 -8.19 -8.12 2.11
N GLU A 333 -8.71 -7.06 2.74
CA GLU A 333 -7.97 -6.32 3.76
C GLU A 333 -7.73 -7.18 5.00
N VAL A 334 -8.71 -7.98 5.43
CA VAL A 334 -8.53 -8.96 6.52
C VAL A 334 -7.39 -9.93 6.21
N LYS A 335 -7.35 -10.49 4.99
CA LYS A 335 -6.24 -11.34 4.54
C LYS A 335 -4.88 -10.65 4.59
N SER A 336 -4.85 -9.34 4.36
CA SER A 336 -3.65 -8.53 4.37
C SER A 336 -3.17 -8.26 5.79
N ILE A 337 -4.04 -7.76 6.67
CA ILE A 337 -3.69 -7.47 8.07
C ILE A 337 -3.33 -8.74 8.85
N VAL A 338 -3.87 -9.91 8.48
CA VAL A 338 -3.46 -11.19 9.07
C VAL A 338 -1.96 -11.45 8.86
N GLY A 339 -1.38 -10.96 7.77
CA GLY A 339 0.06 -11.02 7.51
C GLY A 339 0.85 -9.82 8.04
N GLY A 340 0.23 -8.93 8.84
CA GLY A 340 0.92 -7.73 9.33
C GLY A 340 1.01 -6.58 8.33
N THR A 341 0.30 -6.66 7.20
CA THR A 341 0.22 -5.57 6.23
C THR A 341 -0.64 -4.43 6.78
N THR A 342 -0.11 -3.21 6.79
CA THR A 342 -0.86 -2.01 7.21
C THR A 342 -1.10 -1.03 6.06
N VAL A 343 -0.45 -1.26 4.92
CA VAL A 343 -0.57 -0.46 3.70
C VAL A 343 -0.77 -1.41 2.51
N ILE A 344 -1.77 -1.15 1.68
CA ILE A 344 -2.14 -2.00 0.55
C ILE A 344 -2.37 -1.17 -0.72
N GLN A 345 -1.99 -1.71 -1.87
CA GLN A 345 -2.29 -1.19 -3.21
C GLN A 345 -3.32 -2.11 -3.89
N GLY A 346 -4.22 -1.53 -4.69
CA GLY A 346 -5.05 -2.26 -5.65
C GLY A 346 -6.55 -2.10 -5.48
N ALA A 347 -7.01 -1.21 -4.59
CA ALA A 347 -8.45 -1.02 -4.39
C ALA A 347 -9.15 -0.58 -5.68
N THR A 348 -10.45 -0.84 -5.68
CA THR A 348 -11.29 -0.43 -6.79
C THR A 348 -11.34 1.09 -6.91
N THR A 349 -11.55 1.57 -8.13
CA THR A 349 -11.77 3.00 -8.39
C THR A 349 -13.13 3.48 -7.90
N GLU A 350 -14.00 2.57 -7.48
CA GLU A 350 -15.27 2.91 -6.83
C GLU A 350 -14.92 3.45 -5.44
N SER A 351 -15.16 4.75 -5.20
CA SER A 351 -14.92 5.33 -3.89
C SER A 351 -16.09 4.96 -3.00
N GLU A 352 -15.89 3.97 -2.14
CA GLU A 352 -16.76 3.79 -1.00
C GLU A 352 -15.97 4.09 0.26
N SER A 353 -16.44 5.10 0.99
CA SER A 353 -15.90 5.42 2.33
C SER A 353 -15.93 4.23 3.29
N THR A 354 -16.67 3.17 2.95
CA THR A 354 -16.72 1.83 3.55
C THR A 354 -15.36 1.12 3.72
N PHE A 355 -14.34 1.44 2.92
CA PHE A 355 -13.04 0.74 2.99
C PHE A 355 -11.84 1.62 2.59
N ASP A 356 -12.02 2.93 2.34
CA ASP A 356 -10.92 3.80 1.89
C ASP A 356 -9.80 3.98 2.94
N SER A 357 -9.99 3.60 4.21
CA SER A 357 -8.97 3.78 5.27
C SER A 357 -9.16 2.90 6.52
N ILE A 358 -9.91 1.80 6.46
CA ILE A 358 -10.45 1.15 7.66
C ILE A 358 -9.52 0.10 8.27
N LEU A 359 -9.05 -0.85 7.47
CA LEU A 359 -8.25 -1.97 7.98
C LEU A 359 -6.79 -1.86 7.57
N ALA A 360 -6.54 -1.38 6.35
CA ALA A 360 -5.22 -1.02 5.86
C ALA A 360 -5.31 0.31 5.10
N ARG A 361 -4.20 1.02 5.00
CA ARG A 361 -4.11 2.26 4.22
C ARG A 361 -4.06 1.90 2.75
N ASN A 362 -5.05 2.33 1.98
CA ASN A 362 -5.03 2.11 0.55
C ASN A 362 -4.24 3.20 -0.17
N ILE A 363 -3.10 2.89 -0.80
CA ILE A 363 -2.13 3.92 -1.21
C ILE A 363 -2.64 4.86 -2.31
N GLU A 364 -3.48 4.37 -3.21
CA GLU A 364 -4.11 5.17 -4.26
C GLU A 364 -5.36 5.95 -3.81
N LYS A 365 -5.62 6.00 -2.50
CA LYS A 365 -6.67 6.81 -1.88
C LYS A 365 -6.05 7.93 -1.06
N GLU A 366 -6.89 8.89 -0.65
CA GLU A 366 -6.42 10.03 0.14
C GLU A 366 -5.86 9.57 1.50
N ASN A 367 -4.54 9.72 1.67
CA ASN A 367 -3.84 9.47 2.91
C ASN A 367 -2.96 10.67 3.24
N PHE A 368 -2.80 10.98 4.53
CA PHE A 368 -1.97 12.09 5.01
C PHE A 368 -2.32 13.46 4.39
N GLY A 369 -3.54 13.63 3.87
CA GLY A 369 -4.05 14.86 3.24
C GLY A 369 -3.70 15.02 1.76
N SER A 370 -3.27 13.95 1.09
CA SER A 370 -2.94 13.96 -0.35
C SER A 370 -3.29 12.64 -1.05
N ASP A 371 -3.48 12.73 -2.37
CA ASP A 371 -3.58 11.59 -3.29
C ASP A 371 -2.59 11.82 -4.44
N GLY A 372 -1.36 11.31 -4.25
CA GLY A 372 -0.23 11.47 -5.16
C GLY A 372 0.09 10.23 -5.99
N ILE A 373 -0.64 9.13 -5.80
CA ILE A 373 -0.35 7.85 -6.46
C ILE A 373 -1.17 7.74 -7.76
N GLU A 374 -0.53 7.31 -8.82
CA GLU A 374 -1.18 7.00 -10.10
C GLU A 374 -0.99 5.52 -10.42
N THR A 375 -2.06 4.83 -10.80
CA THR A 375 -1.99 3.39 -11.11
C THR A 375 -2.43 3.12 -12.54
N ARG A 376 -1.89 2.05 -13.16
CA ARG A 376 -2.38 1.58 -14.46
C ARG A 376 -2.30 0.06 -14.58
N VAL A 377 -3.47 -0.56 -14.58
CA VAL A 377 -3.65 -1.97 -14.93
C VAL A 377 -4.24 -2.09 -16.34
N GLY A 378 -3.47 -2.63 -17.28
CA GLY A 378 -3.87 -2.73 -18.69
C GLY A 378 -4.61 -4.03 -19.03
N GLY A 379 -5.79 -3.92 -19.66
CA GLY A 379 -6.50 -5.05 -20.29
C GLY A 379 -5.83 -5.58 -21.58
N SER A 380 -4.94 -4.78 -22.16
CA SER A 380 -4.31 -4.98 -23.47
C SER A 380 -2.84 -4.58 -23.40
N TRP A 381 -2.07 -4.97 -24.43
CA TRP A 381 -0.69 -4.52 -24.63
C TRP A 381 -0.51 -3.05 -24.32
N PHE A 382 0.62 -2.71 -23.68
CA PHE A 382 0.94 -1.31 -23.43
C PHE A 382 1.03 -0.54 -24.77
N PRO A 383 0.30 0.57 -24.94
CA PRO A 383 0.25 1.24 -26.23
C PRO A 383 1.57 1.97 -26.52
N ALA A 384 2.14 1.71 -27.71
CA ALA A 384 3.38 2.33 -28.16
C ALA A 384 3.30 3.87 -28.27
N ASP A 385 2.10 4.42 -28.44
CA ASP A 385 1.83 5.86 -28.53
C ASP A 385 1.24 6.47 -27.23
N TYR A 386 1.38 5.77 -26.10
CA TYR A 386 0.94 6.29 -24.81
C TYR A 386 1.67 7.59 -24.45
N SER A 387 0.92 8.69 -24.41
CA SER A 387 1.51 10.01 -24.19
C SER A 387 1.99 10.25 -22.75
N GLY A 388 1.33 9.60 -21.78
CA GLY A 388 1.51 9.84 -20.34
C GLY A 388 1.41 11.31 -19.94
N SER A 389 0.56 12.09 -20.63
CA SER A 389 0.51 13.55 -20.43
C SER A 389 0.04 13.96 -19.03
N HIS A 390 -0.81 13.17 -18.38
CA HIS A 390 -1.24 13.43 -16.99
C HIS A 390 -0.08 13.16 -16.01
N ILE A 391 0.62 12.04 -16.17
CA ILE A 391 1.84 11.70 -15.38
C ILE A 391 2.87 12.82 -15.47
N LYS A 392 3.24 13.22 -16.69
CA LYS A 392 4.17 14.34 -16.91
C LYS A 392 3.70 15.65 -16.28
N SER A 393 2.39 15.91 -16.29
CA SER A 393 1.81 17.10 -15.68
C SER A 393 1.88 17.05 -14.16
N LYS A 394 1.53 15.92 -13.53
CA LYS A 394 1.61 15.73 -12.08
C LYS A 394 3.06 15.80 -11.59
N LYS A 395 3.98 15.11 -12.27
CA LYS A 395 5.43 15.23 -12.01
C LYS A 395 5.91 16.67 -12.09
N SER A 396 5.58 17.39 -13.17
CA SER A 396 5.97 18.79 -13.34
C SER A 396 5.36 19.72 -12.27
N ALA A 397 4.24 19.32 -11.67
CA ALA A 397 3.58 20.04 -10.59
C ALA A 397 4.11 19.66 -9.19
N GLY A 398 4.91 18.59 -9.07
CA GLY A 398 5.37 18.04 -7.79
C GLY A 398 4.23 17.41 -6.99
N THR A 399 3.24 16.81 -7.67
CA THR A 399 2.06 16.17 -7.04
C THR A 399 1.94 14.70 -7.46
N LEU A 400 3.04 14.10 -7.91
CA LEU A 400 3.14 12.67 -8.21
C LEU A 400 4.12 12.12 -7.19
N ASP A 401 3.66 11.19 -6.37
CA ASP A 401 4.51 10.49 -5.40
C ASP A 401 4.99 9.17 -6.01
N ALA A 402 4.09 8.43 -6.67
CA ALA A 402 4.44 7.24 -7.45
C ALA A 402 3.50 7.04 -8.65
N TRP A 403 4.02 6.40 -9.70
CA TRP A 403 3.29 5.90 -10.85
C TRP A 403 3.53 4.40 -11.01
N MET A 404 2.54 3.61 -10.60
CA MET A 404 2.63 2.17 -10.45
C MET A 404 1.94 1.47 -11.62
N ILE A 405 2.69 0.66 -12.37
CA ILE A 405 2.19 0.08 -13.62
C ILE A 405 2.57 -1.38 -13.77
N HIS A 406 1.62 -2.21 -14.19
CA HIS A 406 1.95 -3.53 -14.74
C HIS A 406 2.64 -3.35 -16.09
N LEU A 407 3.88 -3.79 -16.16
CA LEU A 407 4.69 -3.66 -17.36
C LEU A 407 5.61 -4.86 -17.52
N SER A 408 5.72 -5.36 -18.75
CA SER A 408 6.64 -6.45 -19.07
C SER A 408 6.37 -7.73 -18.28
N GLU A 409 5.10 -7.99 -17.99
CA GLU A 409 4.59 -9.17 -17.31
C GLU A 409 4.50 -10.37 -18.29
N GLY A 410 5.62 -11.08 -18.40
CA GLY A 410 5.84 -12.29 -19.17
C GLY A 410 7.33 -12.63 -19.24
N ILE A 411 7.68 -13.64 -20.02
CA ILE A 411 9.07 -14.10 -20.22
C ILE A 411 9.49 -13.99 -21.70
N ASP A 412 8.74 -13.23 -22.49
CA ASP A 412 8.91 -13.10 -23.92
C ASP A 412 9.29 -11.67 -24.37
N GLU A 413 9.86 -11.60 -25.58
CA GLU A 413 10.29 -10.34 -26.19
C GLU A 413 9.14 -9.32 -26.37
N PRO A 414 7.90 -9.71 -26.76
CA PRO A 414 6.77 -8.80 -26.76
C PRO A 414 6.49 -8.14 -25.40
N SER A 415 6.55 -8.87 -24.28
CA SER A 415 6.42 -8.27 -22.95
C SER A 415 7.57 -7.32 -22.65
N ARG A 416 8.82 -7.69 -22.93
CA ARG A 416 9.98 -6.78 -22.77
C ARG A 416 9.79 -5.49 -23.58
N ALA A 417 9.27 -5.59 -24.80
CA ALA A 417 9.05 -4.44 -25.69
C ALA A 417 8.02 -3.41 -25.19
N GLU A 418 7.21 -3.74 -24.19
CA GLU A 418 6.37 -2.74 -23.53
C GLU A 418 7.20 -1.61 -22.90
N PHE A 419 8.37 -1.95 -22.34
CA PHE A 419 9.31 -0.98 -21.75
C PHE A 419 9.83 0.04 -22.77
N ASP A 420 10.01 -0.36 -24.03
CA ASP A 420 10.42 0.55 -25.11
C ASP A 420 9.42 1.71 -25.27
N SER A 421 8.14 1.48 -24.95
CA SER A 421 7.11 2.52 -25.00
C SER A 421 7.36 3.61 -23.97
N LEU A 422 7.83 3.26 -22.76
CA LEU A 422 8.17 4.26 -21.75
C LEU A 422 9.38 5.08 -22.17
N VAL A 423 10.43 4.42 -22.68
CA VAL A 423 11.65 5.08 -23.17
C VAL A 423 11.31 6.06 -24.30
N ASN A 424 10.61 5.58 -25.34
CA ASN A 424 10.29 6.37 -26.54
C ASN A 424 9.37 7.56 -26.22
N ASN A 425 8.55 7.44 -25.19
CA ASN A 425 7.61 8.49 -24.79
C ASN A 425 8.11 9.34 -23.61
N GLN A 426 9.37 9.20 -23.16
CA GLN A 426 9.93 10.00 -22.06
C GLN A 426 9.13 9.83 -20.76
N LEU A 427 8.89 8.57 -20.38
CA LEU A 427 8.13 8.19 -19.20
C LEU A 427 8.96 7.36 -18.20
N LEU A 428 10.27 7.23 -18.44
CA LEU A 428 11.21 6.82 -17.41
C LEU A 428 11.48 8.02 -16.49
N ILE A 429 10.92 7.95 -15.29
CA ILE A 429 10.94 8.98 -14.24
C ILE A 429 11.21 8.27 -12.91
N ASP A 430 11.70 9.00 -11.91
CA ASP A 430 11.95 8.56 -10.54
C ASP A 430 10.70 8.04 -9.83
N GLU A 431 9.53 8.63 -10.09
CA GLU A 431 8.28 8.13 -9.51
C GLU A 431 7.79 6.83 -10.17
N LEU A 432 8.49 6.28 -11.18
CA LEU A 432 8.05 5.07 -11.86
C LEU A 432 8.28 3.83 -10.98
N VAL A 433 7.21 3.09 -10.73
CA VAL A 433 7.22 1.79 -10.07
C VAL A 433 6.74 0.73 -11.07
N VAL A 434 7.67 -0.12 -11.53
CA VAL A 434 7.36 -1.22 -12.45
C VAL A 434 6.89 -2.43 -11.67
N ILE A 435 5.69 -2.91 -11.95
CA ILE A 435 5.14 -4.12 -11.36
C ILE A 435 5.46 -5.32 -12.26
N HIS A 436 5.93 -6.40 -11.64
CA HIS A 436 6.46 -7.64 -12.24
C HIS A 436 7.81 -7.48 -12.93
N GLY A 437 7.88 -6.71 -14.02
CA GLY A 437 9.10 -6.53 -14.80
C GLY A 437 9.77 -7.85 -15.26
N THR A 438 9.00 -8.93 -15.39
CA THR A 438 9.54 -10.29 -15.56
C THR A 438 10.34 -10.49 -16.84
N ALA A 439 9.98 -9.78 -17.92
CA ALA A 439 10.70 -9.85 -19.19
C ALA A 439 11.90 -8.88 -19.27
N LEU A 440 12.10 -8.03 -18.26
CA LEU A 440 13.18 -7.04 -18.28
C LEU A 440 14.54 -7.70 -18.10
N THR A 441 15.56 -7.09 -18.72
CA THR A 441 16.95 -7.56 -18.63
C THR A 441 17.81 -6.54 -17.90
N ALA A 442 19.08 -6.87 -17.67
CA ALA A 442 20.09 -5.91 -17.18
C ALA A 442 20.13 -4.59 -17.96
N THR A 443 19.74 -4.58 -19.24
CA THR A 443 19.68 -3.33 -20.04
C THR A 443 18.56 -2.42 -19.55
N GLU A 444 17.34 -2.96 -19.40
CA GLU A 444 16.19 -2.19 -18.94
C GLU A 444 16.32 -1.79 -17.47
N PHE A 445 16.81 -2.68 -16.60
CA PHE A 445 17.10 -2.34 -15.20
C PHE A 445 18.17 -1.26 -15.08
N GLY A 446 19.21 -1.29 -15.92
CA GLY A 446 20.20 -0.21 -15.98
C GLY A 446 19.63 1.14 -16.43
N LEU A 447 18.52 1.16 -17.19
CA LEU A 447 17.80 2.39 -17.53
C LEU A 447 16.87 2.86 -16.40
N MET A 448 16.26 1.93 -15.65
CA MET A 448 15.47 2.25 -14.46
C MET A 448 16.35 2.89 -13.39
N ALA A 449 17.50 2.29 -13.08
CA ALA A 449 18.44 2.82 -12.09
C ALA A 449 18.97 4.22 -12.43
N GLN A 450 19.14 4.56 -13.70
CA GLN A 450 19.58 5.90 -14.13
C GLN A 450 18.61 7.02 -13.75
N VAL A 451 17.33 6.69 -13.55
CA VAL A 451 16.29 7.64 -13.17
C VAL A 451 15.74 7.38 -11.77
N ASP A 452 16.31 6.43 -11.01
CA ASP A 452 15.83 6.02 -9.68
C ASP A 452 14.42 5.41 -9.69
N ALA A 453 14.03 4.73 -10.77
CA ALA A 453 12.80 3.95 -10.84
C ALA A 453 12.94 2.61 -10.11
N SER A 454 11.82 2.06 -9.62
CA SER A 454 11.79 0.86 -8.79
C SER A 454 11.02 -0.32 -9.39
N LEU A 455 11.19 -1.49 -8.78
CA LEU A 455 10.58 -2.76 -9.17
C LEU A 455 9.75 -3.35 -8.02
N VAL A 456 8.52 -3.77 -8.32
CA VAL A 456 7.73 -4.65 -7.44
C VAL A 456 7.79 -6.08 -7.96
N TRP A 457 8.37 -6.96 -7.16
CA TRP A 457 8.59 -8.37 -7.42
C TRP A 457 7.48 -9.22 -6.80
N SER A 458 6.83 -10.05 -7.62
CA SER A 458 5.75 -10.95 -7.22
C SER A 458 6.10 -12.40 -7.60
N PRO A 459 7.09 -13.01 -6.94
CA PRO A 459 7.67 -14.27 -7.38
C PRO A 459 6.64 -15.41 -7.47
N MET A 460 5.70 -15.52 -6.54
CA MET A 460 4.72 -16.61 -6.57
C MET A 460 3.81 -16.51 -7.79
N SER A 461 3.27 -15.32 -8.08
CA SER A 461 2.47 -15.03 -9.28
C SER A 461 3.26 -15.36 -10.54
N ASN A 462 4.51 -14.91 -10.62
CA ASN A 462 5.35 -15.13 -11.78
C ASN A 462 5.68 -16.61 -12.01
N LEU A 463 6.10 -17.32 -10.95
CA LEU A 463 6.43 -18.74 -11.03
C LEU A 463 5.19 -19.57 -11.37
N LEU A 464 4.03 -19.28 -10.78
CA LEU A 464 2.79 -20.01 -11.08
C LEU A 464 2.36 -19.78 -12.54
N LEU A 465 2.43 -18.54 -13.06
CA LEU A 465 1.92 -18.23 -14.40
C LEU A 465 2.91 -18.48 -15.53
N TYR A 466 4.22 -18.32 -15.30
CA TYR A 466 5.25 -18.31 -16.34
C TYR A 466 6.36 -19.33 -16.13
N GLY A 467 6.45 -19.92 -14.94
CA GLY A 467 7.50 -20.87 -14.56
C GLY A 467 8.88 -20.27 -14.32
N ASP A 468 9.00 -18.96 -14.41
CA ASP A 468 10.18 -18.17 -14.09
C ASP A 468 9.75 -16.82 -13.48
N THR A 469 10.69 -16.06 -12.94
CA THR A 469 10.43 -14.74 -12.35
C THR A 469 11.40 -13.69 -12.87
N ALA A 470 11.26 -12.44 -12.41
CA ALA A 470 12.13 -11.34 -12.83
C ALA A 470 13.60 -11.66 -12.55
N ASP A 471 14.51 -11.14 -13.38
CA ASP A 471 15.95 -11.25 -13.16
C ASP A 471 16.38 -10.30 -12.02
N ILE A 472 16.05 -10.70 -10.79
CA ILE A 472 16.28 -9.92 -9.58
C ILE A 472 17.76 -9.69 -9.31
N ALA A 473 18.63 -10.63 -9.70
CA ALA A 473 20.07 -10.43 -9.64
C ALA A 473 20.52 -9.27 -10.55
N ALA A 474 19.98 -9.18 -11.77
CA ALA A 474 20.28 -8.06 -12.66
C ALA A 474 19.67 -6.73 -12.20
N ALA A 475 18.49 -6.75 -11.57
CA ALA A 475 17.88 -5.57 -10.98
C ALA A 475 18.74 -5.01 -9.82
N ASP A 476 19.18 -5.89 -8.93
CA ASP A 476 20.05 -5.54 -7.81
C ASP A 476 21.46 -5.11 -8.27
N ASP A 477 22.08 -5.82 -9.23
CA ASP A 477 23.35 -5.40 -9.85
C ASP A 477 23.28 -3.99 -10.46
N ALA A 478 22.09 -3.59 -10.94
CA ALA A 478 21.85 -2.25 -11.47
C ALA A 478 21.59 -1.19 -10.39
N GLY A 479 21.29 -1.60 -9.15
CA GLY A 479 20.90 -0.71 -8.05
C GLY A 479 19.43 -0.27 -8.10
N VAL A 480 18.56 -1.07 -8.72
CA VAL A 480 17.10 -0.83 -8.70
C VAL A 480 16.55 -1.18 -7.32
N SER A 481 15.78 -0.28 -6.72
CA SER A 481 15.06 -0.58 -5.47
C SER A 481 13.97 -1.63 -5.72
N ILE A 482 13.95 -2.70 -4.92
CA ILE A 482 13.06 -3.85 -5.08
C ILE A 482 12.11 -3.93 -3.87
N SER A 483 10.83 -4.13 -4.15
CA SER A 483 9.79 -4.42 -3.16
C SER A 483 9.13 -5.76 -3.45
N ILE A 484 8.69 -6.49 -2.43
CA ILE A 484 7.99 -7.78 -2.57
C ILE A 484 6.50 -7.57 -2.34
N SER A 485 5.65 -8.06 -3.25
CA SER A 485 4.19 -8.01 -3.08
C SER A 485 3.49 -9.15 -3.82
N PRO A 486 2.39 -9.70 -3.28
CA PRO A 486 1.75 -10.92 -3.76
C PRO A 486 0.98 -10.79 -5.08
N ASP A 487 0.69 -9.60 -5.61
CA ASP A 487 -0.16 -9.38 -6.80
C ASP A 487 -1.64 -9.71 -6.56
N TRP A 488 -2.03 -10.95 -6.26
CA TRP A 488 -3.43 -11.35 -6.06
C TRP A 488 -3.56 -12.82 -5.73
N ALA A 489 -4.60 -13.18 -4.98
CA ALA A 489 -4.81 -14.53 -4.47
C ALA A 489 -4.87 -15.65 -5.54
N PRO A 490 -5.40 -15.43 -6.77
CA PRO A 490 -5.40 -16.46 -7.80
C PRO A 490 -4.03 -16.92 -8.28
N SER A 491 -2.95 -16.15 -8.08
CA SER A 491 -1.62 -16.61 -8.49
C SER A 491 -0.46 -16.28 -7.56
N GLY A 492 -0.59 -15.32 -6.66
CA GLY A 492 0.38 -15.08 -5.60
C GLY A 492 -0.13 -15.42 -4.21
N ALA A 493 0.67 -15.08 -3.20
CA ALA A 493 0.39 -15.44 -1.82
C ALA A 493 -0.79 -14.64 -1.26
N LYS A 494 -1.28 -15.04 -0.07
CA LYS A 494 -2.43 -14.37 0.56
C LYS A 494 -2.10 -12.97 1.08
N ASN A 495 -0.82 -12.72 1.39
CA ASN A 495 -0.27 -11.45 1.87
C ASN A 495 1.26 -11.45 1.74
N VAL A 496 1.88 -10.30 2.01
CA VAL A 496 3.34 -10.06 1.88
C VAL A 496 4.17 -10.97 2.80
N LEU A 497 3.69 -11.26 4.02
CA LEU A 497 4.35 -12.18 4.95
C LEU A 497 4.48 -13.60 4.38
N HIS A 498 3.54 -14.02 3.52
CA HIS A 498 3.64 -15.30 2.85
C HIS A 498 4.41 -15.23 1.52
N GLU A 499 4.34 -14.11 0.81
CA GLU A 499 5.07 -13.90 -0.45
C GLU A 499 6.60 -13.94 -0.23
N VAL A 500 7.09 -13.37 0.88
CA VAL A 500 8.54 -13.35 1.19
C VAL A 500 9.14 -14.76 1.29
N LYS A 501 8.38 -15.79 1.65
CA LYS A 501 8.90 -17.17 1.73
C LYS A 501 9.27 -17.72 0.35
N ILE A 502 8.57 -17.27 -0.69
CA ILE A 502 8.90 -17.64 -2.08
C ILE A 502 10.14 -16.86 -2.51
N ALA A 503 10.24 -15.58 -2.15
CA ALA A 503 11.43 -14.77 -2.41
C ALA A 503 12.69 -15.33 -1.73
N ASP A 504 12.58 -15.69 -0.45
CA ASP A 504 13.64 -16.28 0.37
C ASP A 504 14.06 -17.67 -0.14
N TRP A 505 13.09 -18.51 -0.51
CA TRP A 505 13.36 -19.79 -1.15
C TRP A 505 14.13 -19.60 -2.47
N TRP A 506 13.70 -18.62 -3.28
CA TRP A 506 14.35 -18.32 -4.56
C TRP A 506 15.77 -17.78 -4.36
N ASP A 507 15.98 -16.89 -3.40
CA ASP A 507 17.29 -16.35 -3.08
C ASP A 507 18.26 -17.46 -2.65
N THR A 508 17.83 -18.30 -1.71
CA THR A 508 18.62 -19.41 -1.19
C THR A 508 18.96 -20.45 -2.28
N ASN A 509 17.96 -20.86 -3.06
CA ASN A 509 18.09 -22.03 -3.94
C ASN A 509 18.51 -21.68 -5.38
N VAL A 510 18.35 -20.42 -5.80
CA VAL A 510 18.60 -19.99 -7.18
C VAL A 510 19.64 -18.88 -7.27
N LEU A 511 19.58 -17.87 -6.39
CA LEU A 511 20.51 -16.72 -6.44
C LEU A 511 21.79 -16.96 -5.63
N GLY A 512 21.76 -17.89 -4.68
CA GLY A 512 22.90 -18.28 -3.85
C GLY A 512 23.11 -17.36 -2.65
N ASP A 513 22.03 -17.13 -1.89
CA ASP A 513 22.01 -16.27 -0.70
C ASP A 513 22.50 -14.85 -1.02
N ARG A 514 21.91 -14.23 -2.05
CA ARG A 514 22.35 -12.93 -2.53
C ARG A 514 21.96 -11.82 -1.56
N PHE A 515 20.78 -11.92 -0.94
CA PHE A 515 20.25 -10.91 -0.04
C PHE A 515 20.41 -11.33 1.41
N SER A 516 20.82 -10.40 2.25
CA SER A 516 20.74 -10.58 3.70
C SER A 516 19.29 -10.59 4.19
N ASP A 517 19.05 -11.18 5.36
CA ASP A 517 17.72 -11.13 5.99
C ASP A 517 17.23 -9.68 6.18
N PHE A 518 18.14 -8.74 6.47
CA PHE A 518 17.82 -7.32 6.59
C PHE A 518 17.35 -6.72 5.26
N GLU A 519 18.06 -6.98 4.16
CA GLU A 519 17.67 -6.51 2.82
C GLU A 519 16.31 -7.09 2.42
N MET A 520 16.07 -8.38 2.70
CA MET A 520 14.77 -9.01 2.48
C MET A 520 13.65 -8.33 3.30
N ALA A 521 13.91 -7.98 4.57
CA ALA A 521 12.97 -7.21 5.39
C ALA A 521 12.74 -5.77 4.86
N GLN A 522 13.76 -5.14 4.28
CA GLN A 522 13.61 -3.84 3.62
C GLN A 522 12.67 -3.93 2.41
N MET A 523 12.70 -5.03 1.65
CA MET A 523 11.79 -5.26 0.51
C MET A 523 10.31 -5.39 0.93
N LEU A 524 10.02 -5.63 2.21
CA LEU A 524 8.64 -5.69 2.76
C LEU A 524 8.21 -4.37 3.44
N SER A 525 9.14 -3.43 3.64
CA SER A 525 8.93 -2.23 4.45
C SER A 525 9.57 -0.99 3.84
N THR A 526 10.84 -0.70 4.14
CA THR A 526 11.47 0.58 3.80
C THR A 526 11.60 0.82 2.31
N ASN A 527 11.85 -0.22 1.51
CA ASN A 527 11.93 -0.05 0.05
C ASN A 527 10.56 0.37 -0.48
N SER A 528 9.51 -0.35 -0.09
CA SER A 528 8.12 -0.04 -0.46
C SER A 528 7.71 1.37 -0.04
N VAL A 529 8.01 1.79 1.19
CA VAL A 529 7.56 3.10 1.70
C VAL A 529 8.29 4.27 1.05
N ASP A 530 9.59 4.10 0.80
CA ASP A 530 10.42 5.14 0.18
C ASP A 530 10.03 5.31 -1.30
N GLN A 531 9.71 4.21 -1.99
CA GLN A 531 9.24 4.21 -3.38
C GLN A 531 7.91 4.94 -3.58
N VAL A 532 7.00 4.87 -2.61
CA VAL A 532 5.71 5.58 -2.68
C VAL A 532 5.75 6.98 -2.06
N GLY A 533 6.94 7.45 -1.66
CA GLY A 533 7.14 8.80 -1.13
C GLY A 533 6.61 9.00 0.30
N TRP A 534 6.42 7.94 1.08
CA TRP A 534 5.76 7.99 2.39
C TRP A 534 6.72 7.85 3.60
N THR A 535 8.02 8.02 3.37
CA THR A 535 9.09 7.91 4.40
C THR A 535 8.80 8.72 5.67
N GLU A 536 8.20 9.91 5.52
CA GLU A 536 7.86 10.82 6.63
C GLU A 536 6.50 10.53 7.28
N HIS A 537 5.87 9.41 6.94
CA HIS A 537 4.54 9.05 7.40
C HIS A 537 4.45 7.67 8.05
N VAL A 538 5.04 6.64 7.44
CA VAL A 538 4.96 5.23 7.91
C VAL A 538 6.24 4.44 7.57
N GLY A 539 6.24 3.13 7.82
CA GLY A 539 7.31 2.20 7.38
C GLY A 539 8.57 2.18 8.25
N ARG A 540 8.63 3.03 9.28
CA ARG A 540 9.69 3.05 10.32
C ARG A 540 9.09 3.33 11.69
N ILE A 541 9.70 2.82 12.77
CA ILE A 541 9.27 3.13 14.14
C ILE A 541 10.07 4.32 14.65
N LYS A 542 9.53 5.53 14.45
CA LYS A 542 10.18 6.79 14.81
C LYS A 542 9.17 7.83 15.28
N PRO A 543 9.53 8.71 16.25
CA PRO A 543 8.66 9.80 16.65
C PRO A 543 8.19 10.67 15.47
N GLY A 544 6.90 10.96 15.43
CA GLY A 544 6.24 11.75 14.39
C GLY A 544 5.55 10.93 13.29
N LEU A 545 5.87 9.63 13.16
CA LEU A 545 5.22 8.75 12.17
C LEU A 545 3.92 8.16 12.72
N ALA A 546 3.04 7.71 11.85
CA ALA A 546 1.84 7.00 12.25
C ALA A 546 2.18 5.65 12.91
N ALA A 547 1.39 5.28 13.90
CA ALA A 547 1.55 4.05 14.66
C ALA A 547 1.01 2.83 13.89
N ASP A 548 1.77 2.40 12.89
CA ASP A 548 1.50 1.22 12.09
C ASP A 548 2.51 0.13 12.46
N PHE A 549 2.04 -0.95 13.10
CA PHE A 549 2.92 -1.98 13.67
C PHE A 549 2.50 -3.39 13.30
N LEU A 550 3.52 -4.25 13.20
CA LEU A 550 3.41 -5.70 13.24
C LEU A 550 4.17 -6.20 14.47
N VAL A 551 3.53 -7.01 15.30
CA VAL A 551 4.16 -7.74 16.40
C VAL A 551 4.16 -9.22 16.10
N LEU A 552 5.33 -9.85 16.16
CA LEU A 552 5.51 -11.28 15.95
C LEU A 552 5.99 -11.98 17.21
N ASP A 553 5.67 -13.27 17.33
CA ASP A 553 6.34 -14.17 18.28
C ASP A 553 7.86 -14.13 18.08
N SER A 554 8.60 -14.36 19.17
CA SER A 554 10.07 -14.40 19.16
C SER A 554 10.54 -15.85 19.24
N PHE A 555 10.97 -16.37 18.10
CA PHE A 555 11.47 -17.74 17.95
C PHE A 555 12.82 -17.82 17.21
N GLU A 556 13.28 -16.71 16.63
CA GLU A 556 14.63 -16.57 16.06
C GLU A 556 15.41 -15.43 16.73
N SER A 557 16.73 -15.58 16.80
CA SER A 557 17.62 -14.60 17.44
C SER A 557 17.84 -13.41 16.51
N ASN A 558 18.03 -13.69 15.22
CA ASN A 558 18.03 -12.66 14.18
C ASN A 558 16.59 -12.18 13.98
N PRO A 559 16.25 -10.93 14.33
CA PRO A 559 14.88 -10.43 14.17
C PRO A 559 14.43 -10.45 12.69
N TYR A 560 15.35 -10.24 11.75
CA TYR A 560 14.99 -10.24 10.33
C TYR A 560 14.64 -11.65 9.83
N ARG A 561 15.38 -12.66 10.28
CA ARG A 561 15.04 -14.08 10.03
C ARG A 561 13.70 -14.46 10.65
N ASN A 562 13.45 -13.99 11.87
CA ASN A 562 12.18 -14.15 12.57
C ASN A 562 11.00 -13.60 11.74
N LEU A 563 11.17 -12.43 11.12
CA LEU A 563 10.14 -11.83 10.25
C LEU A 563 9.87 -12.70 9.01
N ILE A 564 10.92 -13.18 8.34
CA ILE A 564 10.78 -13.95 7.09
C ILE A 564 10.12 -15.31 7.34
N GLU A 565 10.43 -15.97 8.46
CA GLU A 565 9.90 -17.29 8.83
C GLU A 565 8.54 -17.28 9.53
N ALA A 566 8.08 -16.11 10.01
CA ALA A 566 6.80 -16.02 10.71
C ALA A 566 5.63 -16.35 9.78
N VAL A 567 4.64 -17.08 10.30
CA VAL A 567 3.39 -17.44 9.61
C VAL A 567 2.18 -16.88 10.37
N ASP A 568 0.95 -17.06 9.85
CA ASP A 568 -0.26 -16.44 10.45
C ASP A 568 -0.41 -16.68 11.97
N PRO A 569 -0.13 -17.90 12.51
CA PRO A 569 -0.15 -18.15 13.95
C PRO A 569 0.79 -17.27 14.77
N ASP A 570 1.94 -16.85 14.22
CA ASP A 570 2.97 -16.09 14.95
C ASP A 570 2.66 -14.59 15.04
N VAL A 571 1.63 -14.11 14.33
CA VAL A 571 1.22 -12.71 14.33
C VAL A 571 0.45 -12.41 15.62
N ARG A 572 1.11 -11.68 16.53
CA ARG A 572 0.59 -11.38 17.86
C ARG A 572 -0.28 -10.14 17.90
N LEU A 573 0.05 -9.12 17.12
CA LEU A 573 -0.70 -7.88 17.07
C LEU A 573 -0.38 -7.11 15.79
N VAL A 574 -1.41 -6.53 15.19
CA VAL A 574 -1.33 -5.62 14.05
C VAL A 574 -2.08 -4.37 14.42
N VAL A 575 -1.41 -3.23 14.26
CA VAL A 575 -1.91 -1.91 14.62
C VAL A 575 -1.87 -1.04 13.38
N VAL A 576 -2.97 -0.34 13.07
CA VAL A 576 -3.04 0.63 11.97
C VAL A 576 -3.54 1.95 12.52
N ALA A 577 -2.79 3.03 12.29
CA ALA A 577 -3.10 4.35 12.84
C ALA A 577 -3.29 4.35 14.38
N GLY A 578 -2.55 3.50 15.08
CA GLY A 578 -2.67 3.30 16.53
C GLY A 578 -3.87 2.45 16.98
N ILE A 579 -4.69 1.94 16.07
CA ILE A 579 -5.84 1.08 16.38
C ILE A 579 -5.43 -0.39 16.25
N PRO A 580 -5.65 -1.24 17.27
CA PRO A 580 -5.44 -2.69 17.15
C PRO A 580 -6.51 -3.30 16.24
N VAL A 581 -6.10 -3.91 15.13
CA VAL A 581 -7.04 -4.47 14.13
C VAL A 581 -7.06 -6.00 14.09
N PHE A 582 -5.96 -6.66 14.45
CA PHE A 582 -5.82 -8.12 14.43
C PHE A 582 -4.74 -8.58 15.41
N GLY A 583 -4.88 -9.76 16.03
CA GLY A 583 -3.81 -10.33 16.86
C GLY A 583 -4.27 -11.43 17.80
N ASP A 584 -3.42 -11.74 18.79
CA ASP A 584 -3.74 -12.65 19.87
C ASP A 584 -4.92 -12.10 20.70
N ILE A 585 -5.79 -13.01 21.14
CA ILE A 585 -7.03 -12.66 21.84
C ILE A 585 -6.76 -11.84 23.11
N ASP A 586 -5.69 -12.15 23.84
CA ASP A 586 -5.32 -11.45 25.07
C ASP A 586 -4.84 -10.01 24.81
N LEU A 587 -3.99 -9.80 23.82
CA LEU A 587 -3.54 -8.46 23.40
C LEU A 587 -4.70 -7.62 22.85
N MET A 588 -5.53 -8.21 21.97
CA MET A 588 -6.71 -7.52 21.43
C MET A 588 -7.68 -7.09 22.54
N GLN A 589 -7.98 -7.97 23.51
CA GLN A 589 -8.88 -7.66 24.62
C GLN A 589 -8.31 -6.66 25.64
N MET A 590 -6.98 -6.47 25.68
CA MET A 590 -6.35 -5.41 26.47
C MET A 590 -6.50 -4.04 25.80
N MET A 591 -6.59 -3.98 24.47
CA MET A 591 -6.53 -2.73 23.71
C MET A 591 -7.88 -2.26 23.15
N THR A 592 -8.81 -3.17 22.85
CA THR A 592 -10.16 -2.85 22.36
C THR A 592 -11.24 -3.64 23.10
N ASN A 593 -12.44 -3.07 23.19
CA ASN A 593 -13.61 -3.74 23.75
C ASN A 593 -14.48 -4.43 22.67
N ASP A 594 -14.09 -4.31 21.40
CA ASP A 594 -14.87 -4.76 20.25
C ASP A 594 -14.27 -5.98 19.53
N THR A 595 -13.36 -6.69 20.20
CA THR A 595 -12.73 -7.91 19.67
C THR A 595 -13.75 -8.98 19.29
N GLU A 596 -13.79 -9.33 18.00
CA GLU A 596 -14.41 -10.53 17.46
C GLU A 596 -13.38 -11.67 17.41
N ILE A 597 -13.76 -12.88 17.82
CA ILE A 597 -12.88 -14.05 17.75
C ILE A 597 -13.12 -14.76 16.41
N ILE A 598 -12.05 -14.99 15.66
CA ILE A 598 -12.04 -15.75 14.42
C ILE A 598 -11.16 -17.00 14.57
N SER A 599 -11.56 -18.10 13.93
CA SER A 599 -10.93 -19.40 14.12
C SER A 599 -10.36 -19.94 12.80
N ALA A 600 -9.13 -20.43 12.87
CA ALA A 600 -8.51 -21.32 11.89
C ALA A 600 -8.49 -22.76 12.44
N PRO A 601 -8.06 -23.79 11.68
CA PRO A 601 -8.10 -25.18 12.14
C PRO A 601 -7.39 -25.45 13.48
N ASP A 602 -6.26 -24.79 13.73
CA ASP A 602 -5.37 -25.07 14.87
C ASP A 602 -5.03 -23.85 15.74
N PHE A 603 -5.61 -22.67 15.46
CA PHE A 603 -5.39 -21.45 16.23
C PHE A 603 -6.58 -20.49 16.13
N ASP A 604 -6.75 -19.64 17.15
CA ASP A 604 -7.77 -18.60 17.21
C ASP A 604 -7.10 -17.22 17.32
N LYS A 605 -7.72 -16.20 16.73
CA LYS A 605 -7.24 -14.81 16.78
C LYS A 605 -8.39 -13.86 17.09
N GLY A 606 -8.05 -12.69 17.61
CA GLY A 606 -8.96 -11.56 17.75
C GLY A 606 -8.85 -10.62 16.55
N ILE A 607 -9.97 -10.04 16.14
CA ILE A 607 -10.03 -9.03 15.08
C ILE A 607 -11.00 -7.91 15.47
N ASP A 608 -10.72 -6.69 15.02
CA ASP A 608 -11.63 -5.56 15.17
C ASP A 608 -11.78 -4.83 13.82
N ILE A 609 -12.88 -5.14 13.12
CA ILE A 609 -13.19 -4.57 11.80
C ILE A 609 -14.43 -3.68 11.80
N ARG A 610 -14.94 -3.35 12.98
CA ARG A 610 -16.23 -2.67 13.12
C ARG A 610 -16.01 -1.20 13.43
N TYR A 611 -16.50 -0.35 12.54
CA TYR A 611 -16.34 1.10 12.64
C TYR A 611 -17.69 1.79 12.53
N ASP A 612 -18.14 2.35 13.65
CA ASP A 612 -19.38 3.11 13.72
C ASP A 612 -19.29 4.37 12.86
N GLY A 613 -20.35 4.67 12.11
CA GLY A 613 -20.40 5.85 11.25
C GLY A 613 -19.75 5.69 9.88
N ILE A 614 -19.16 4.52 9.60
CA ILE A 614 -18.75 4.15 8.26
C ILE A 614 -19.86 3.31 7.58
N PRO A 615 -20.25 3.64 6.34
CA PRO A 615 -21.05 2.76 5.47
C PRO A 615 -20.67 1.28 5.60
N SER A 616 -21.65 0.40 5.85
CA SER A 616 -21.42 -1.04 6.07
C SER A 616 -20.33 -1.40 7.10
N GLY A 617 -19.87 -0.42 7.90
CA GLY A 617 -18.76 -0.49 8.85
C GLY A 617 -19.05 -1.34 10.07
N SER A 618 -20.32 -1.56 10.41
CA SER A 618 -20.74 -2.28 11.62
C SER A 618 -20.86 -3.80 11.45
N GLN A 619 -20.59 -4.34 10.25
CA GLN A 619 -20.65 -5.78 9.99
C GLN A 619 -19.54 -6.53 10.74
N THR A 620 -19.88 -7.63 11.41
CA THR A 620 -18.89 -8.57 11.95
C THR A 620 -18.22 -9.33 10.80
N TYR A 621 -17.00 -9.81 11.01
CA TYR A 621 -16.31 -10.62 10.01
C TYR A 621 -17.07 -11.91 9.69
N ALA A 622 -17.69 -12.54 10.69
CA ALA A 622 -18.55 -13.70 10.46
C ALA A 622 -19.71 -13.43 9.47
N VAL A 623 -20.27 -12.21 9.46
CA VAL A 623 -21.32 -11.82 8.50
C VAL A 623 -20.72 -11.61 7.11
N VAL A 624 -19.57 -10.93 7.01
CA VAL A 624 -18.83 -10.73 5.76
C VAL A 624 -18.51 -12.08 5.11
N GLU A 625 -17.88 -12.98 5.87
CA GLU A 625 -17.50 -14.31 5.41
C GLU A 625 -18.72 -15.14 4.97
N GLN A 626 -19.81 -15.14 5.75
CA GLN A 626 -21.00 -15.92 5.42
C GLN A 626 -21.65 -15.44 4.12
N LYS A 627 -21.76 -14.11 3.91
CA LYS A 627 -22.31 -13.55 2.66
C LYS A 627 -21.50 -13.98 1.44
N LEU A 628 -20.17 -13.90 1.54
CA LEU A 628 -19.28 -14.32 0.46
C LEU A 628 -19.41 -15.82 0.16
N ARG A 629 -19.46 -16.67 1.21
CA ARG A 629 -19.65 -18.11 1.05
C ARG A 629 -20.99 -18.47 0.42
N ASP A 630 -22.08 -17.85 0.87
CA ASP A 630 -23.42 -18.08 0.33
C ASP A 630 -23.47 -17.69 -1.15
N CYS A 631 -22.90 -16.53 -1.49
CA CYS A 631 -22.79 -16.09 -2.88
C CYS A 631 -22.02 -17.11 -3.73
N LEU A 632 -20.83 -17.53 -3.29
CA LEU A 632 -19.98 -18.47 -4.01
C LEU A 632 -20.64 -19.82 -4.24
N GLU A 633 -21.49 -20.30 -3.31
CA GLU A 633 -22.24 -21.55 -3.44
C GLU A 633 -23.37 -21.43 -4.50
N ASP A 634 -24.01 -20.27 -4.57
CA ASP A 634 -25.20 -20.01 -5.40
C ASP A 634 -24.90 -19.34 -6.76
N LEU A 635 -23.63 -19.11 -7.11
CA LEU A 635 -23.25 -18.55 -8.41
C LEU A 635 -23.85 -19.35 -9.59
N SER A 636 -24.32 -18.64 -10.62
CA SER A 636 -24.94 -19.24 -11.81
C SER A 636 -24.01 -20.17 -12.61
N ILE A 637 -22.71 -20.04 -12.40
CA ILE A 637 -21.64 -20.88 -12.98
C ILE A 637 -21.31 -22.12 -12.13
N GLY A 638 -22.07 -22.36 -11.07
CA GLY A 638 -21.87 -23.42 -10.09
C GLY A 638 -21.00 -23.00 -8.90
N PRO A 639 -20.99 -23.81 -7.83
CA PRO A 639 -20.36 -23.46 -6.56
C PRO A 639 -18.84 -23.29 -6.71
N ARG A 640 -18.30 -22.32 -5.99
CA ARG A 640 -16.87 -21.98 -5.99
C ARG A 640 -16.28 -22.05 -4.59
N PRO A 641 -15.03 -22.49 -4.43
CA PRO A 641 -14.38 -22.49 -3.13
C PRO A 641 -14.13 -21.06 -2.67
N PHE A 642 -14.34 -20.82 -1.38
CA PHE A 642 -13.94 -19.60 -0.70
C PHE A 642 -12.47 -19.69 -0.28
N ASP A 643 -11.70 -18.62 -0.50
CA ASP A 643 -10.33 -18.54 -0.01
C ASP A 643 -10.29 -18.02 1.43
N PRO A 644 -9.87 -18.84 2.42
CA PRO A 644 -9.87 -18.42 3.81
C PRO A 644 -8.80 -17.39 4.12
N TRP A 645 -8.95 -16.68 5.24
CA TRP A 645 -8.03 -15.63 5.67
C TRP A 645 -6.64 -16.12 6.11
N TYR A 646 -6.50 -17.39 6.49
CA TYR A 646 -5.26 -18.01 6.95
C TYR A 646 -4.57 -18.82 5.84
N THR A 647 -3.23 -18.91 5.87
CA THR A 647 -2.46 -19.82 5.02
C THR A 647 -2.08 -21.09 5.78
N PHE A 648 -1.69 -20.98 7.05
CA PHE A 648 -1.40 -22.14 7.90
C PHE A 648 -2.61 -23.08 7.99
N GLY A 649 -2.43 -24.35 7.59
CA GLY A 649 -3.51 -25.35 7.54
C GLY A 649 -4.38 -25.31 6.27
N ASP A 650 -4.13 -24.41 5.32
CA ASP A 650 -4.81 -24.45 4.01
C ASP A 650 -4.18 -25.50 3.08
N GLU A 651 -4.61 -26.76 3.23
CA GLU A 651 -4.12 -27.88 2.40
C GLU A 651 -4.30 -27.62 0.88
N ARG A 652 -5.30 -26.83 0.48
CA ARG A 652 -5.56 -26.53 -0.93
C ARG A 652 -4.44 -25.64 -1.48
N TYR A 653 -4.03 -24.62 -0.72
CA TYR A 653 -2.95 -23.71 -1.10
C TYR A 653 -1.66 -24.49 -1.41
N PHE A 654 -1.17 -25.30 -0.47
CA PHE A 654 0.06 -26.09 -0.64
C PHE A 654 -0.07 -27.17 -1.72
N ARG A 655 -1.24 -27.82 -1.84
CA ARG A 655 -1.46 -28.83 -2.88
C ARG A 655 -1.36 -28.24 -4.28
N VAL A 656 -1.92 -27.05 -4.52
CA VAL A 656 -1.86 -26.40 -5.84
C VAL A 656 -0.41 -26.07 -6.19
N LEU A 657 0.33 -25.45 -5.28
CA LEU A 657 1.75 -25.14 -5.48
C LEU A 657 2.62 -26.38 -5.74
N ASN A 658 2.42 -27.44 -4.95
CA ASN A 658 3.20 -28.68 -5.06
C ASN A 658 2.88 -29.49 -6.32
N SER A 659 1.72 -29.26 -6.94
CA SER A 659 1.28 -29.97 -8.16
C SER A 659 1.40 -29.14 -9.44
N SER A 660 1.63 -27.82 -9.33
CA SER A 660 1.77 -26.93 -10.48
C SER A 660 3.08 -27.19 -11.24
N LEU A 661 2.96 -27.40 -12.56
CA LEU A 661 4.10 -27.68 -13.43
C LEU A 661 4.99 -26.45 -13.61
N SER A 662 4.40 -25.28 -13.81
CA SER A 662 5.11 -24.00 -13.95
C SER A 662 5.75 -23.57 -12.64
N PHE A 663 5.03 -23.62 -11.52
CA PHE A 663 5.60 -23.20 -10.22
C PHE A 663 6.86 -24.02 -9.87
N GLN A 664 6.77 -25.33 -10.02
CA GLN A 664 7.90 -26.23 -9.79
C GLN A 664 8.96 -26.10 -10.89
N ASN A 665 8.59 -26.14 -12.18
CA ASN A 665 9.46 -26.06 -13.38
C ASN A 665 10.85 -26.68 -13.18
N GLY A 666 10.88 -27.97 -12.82
CA GLY A 666 12.11 -28.75 -12.61
C GLY A 666 12.79 -28.56 -11.25
N ARG A 667 12.25 -27.71 -10.38
CA ARG A 667 12.63 -27.53 -8.97
C ARG A 667 11.80 -28.46 -8.07
N SER A 668 12.06 -28.40 -6.77
CA SER A 668 11.34 -29.14 -5.73
C SER A 668 11.04 -28.19 -4.57
N VAL A 669 10.25 -27.15 -4.87
CA VAL A 669 9.82 -26.15 -3.89
C VAL A 669 8.83 -26.82 -2.93
N ASP A 670 9.15 -26.85 -1.65
CA ASP A 670 8.29 -27.41 -0.60
C ASP A 670 8.14 -26.42 0.57
N LEU A 671 7.33 -25.38 0.31
CA LEU A 671 7.13 -24.30 1.29
C LEU A 671 6.61 -24.82 2.63
N TRP A 672 5.81 -25.89 2.65
CA TRP A 672 5.28 -26.44 3.89
C TRP A 672 6.43 -26.92 4.80
N SER A 673 7.27 -27.80 4.28
CA SER A 673 8.39 -28.35 5.05
C SER A 673 9.40 -27.28 5.44
N ASP A 674 9.59 -26.27 4.58
CA ASP A 674 10.57 -25.21 4.80
C ASP A 674 10.13 -24.16 5.84
N TYR A 675 8.83 -23.83 5.92
CA TYR A 675 8.34 -22.70 6.76
C TYR A 675 7.12 -22.99 7.64
N TYR A 676 6.26 -23.94 7.28
CA TYR A 676 4.96 -24.15 7.95
C TYR A 676 4.90 -25.42 8.80
N ASP A 677 5.91 -26.30 8.76
CA ASP A 677 5.99 -27.50 9.60
C ASP A 677 6.39 -27.15 11.04
N ILE A 678 5.53 -26.37 11.71
CA ILE A 678 5.72 -25.86 13.07
C ILE A 678 4.72 -26.51 14.03
N ASN A 679 5.07 -26.55 15.32
CA ASN A 679 4.19 -27.07 16.36
C ASN A 679 3.53 -25.93 17.12
N LEU A 680 2.21 -25.98 17.28
CA LEU A 680 1.44 -25.02 18.09
C LEU A 680 1.01 -25.64 19.43
N ASP A 681 0.92 -24.84 20.49
CA ASP A 681 0.30 -25.24 21.76
C ASP A 681 -1.23 -25.18 21.68
N SER A 682 -1.89 -25.45 22.80
CA SER A 682 -3.35 -25.41 22.89
C SER A 682 -3.96 -24.01 22.74
N ASN A 683 -3.14 -22.95 22.76
CA ASN A 683 -3.57 -21.57 22.55
C ASN A 683 -3.25 -21.08 21.13
N GLY A 684 -2.68 -21.95 20.27
CA GLY A 684 -2.28 -21.59 18.92
C GLY A 684 -0.91 -20.91 18.83
N ASN A 685 -0.14 -20.88 19.92
CA ASN A 685 1.18 -20.24 19.96
C ASN A 685 2.28 -21.23 19.59
N ARG A 686 3.32 -20.79 18.90
CA ARG A 686 4.43 -21.65 18.48
C ARG A 686 5.16 -22.26 19.70
N THR A 687 5.17 -23.59 19.79
CA THR A 687 5.87 -24.36 20.83
C THR A 687 7.33 -24.59 20.46
N SER A 688 8.14 -23.54 20.59
CA SER A 688 9.59 -23.51 20.61
C SER A 688 10.34 -24.67 19.91
N VAL A 689 10.96 -24.38 18.76
CA VAL A 689 12.43 -24.56 18.69
C VAL A 689 13.00 -23.62 19.77
N GLU A 690 13.99 -24.04 20.57
CA GLU A 690 14.49 -23.27 21.73
C GLU A 690 14.39 -21.76 21.50
N SER A 691 13.47 -21.06 22.20
CA SER A 691 13.28 -19.61 22.05
C SER A 691 14.64 -18.95 22.13
N SER A 692 15.14 -18.52 20.98
CA SER A 692 16.46 -17.95 20.88
C SER A 692 16.35 -16.49 21.26
N ASP A 693 16.97 -16.15 22.38
CA ASP A 693 16.94 -14.81 22.95
C ASP A 693 17.49 -13.80 21.93
N PRO A 694 16.68 -12.83 21.44
CA PRO A 694 17.13 -11.80 20.49
C PRO A 694 18.34 -11.01 21.00
N SER A 695 18.58 -10.99 22.32
CA SER A 695 19.78 -10.37 22.89
C SER A 695 21.09 -11.09 22.54
N THR A 696 21.02 -12.29 21.97
CA THR A 696 22.17 -13.06 21.50
C THR A 696 22.57 -12.73 20.06
N TRP A 697 21.78 -11.90 19.37
CA TRP A 697 22.12 -11.39 18.04
C TRP A 697 23.22 -10.31 18.14
N ASN A 698 24.34 -10.53 17.45
CA ASN A 698 25.53 -9.68 17.54
C ASN A 698 25.65 -8.64 16.41
N GLY A 699 24.63 -8.50 15.55
CA GLY A 699 24.68 -7.66 14.35
C GLY A 699 25.53 -8.29 13.25
N GLY A 700 24.96 -8.46 12.05
CA GLY A 700 25.65 -9.03 10.91
C GLY A 700 25.51 -10.56 10.78
N GLY A 701 25.02 -11.00 9.62
CA GLY A 701 24.90 -12.42 9.29
C GLY A 701 26.26 -13.10 9.12
N THR A 702 26.47 -14.21 9.82
CA THR A 702 27.44 -15.23 9.40
C THR A 702 26.67 -16.41 8.84
N ASN A 703 26.78 -16.65 7.53
CA ASN A 703 26.20 -17.79 6.81
C ASN A 703 26.54 -19.10 7.52
N ASN A 704 25.53 -19.75 8.11
CA ASN A 704 25.71 -21.02 8.79
C ASN A 704 25.30 -22.15 7.83
N GLN A 705 26.30 -22.71 7.14
CA GLN A 705 26.15 -23.99 6.44
C GLN A 705 25.78 -25.09 7.44
N THR A 706 24.56 -25.61 7.37
CA THR A 706 24.22 -26.90 7.97
C THR A 706 24.47 -28.01 6.95
N ASN A 707 25.28 -29.00 7.32
CA ASN A 707 25.30 -30.28 6.63
C ASN A 707 25.42 -31.39 7.70
N PRO A 708 24.50 -32.36 7.76
CA PRO A 708 24.47 -33.34 8.84
C PRO A 708 25.32 -34.59 8.54
N SER A 709 25.69 -35.28 9.62
CA SER A 709 26.24 -36.66 9.73
C SER A 709 27.73 -36.90 9.41
N ASP A 710 28.52 -37.30 10.41
CA ASP A 710 28.85 -38.71 10.64
C ASP A 710 29.55 -38.92 12.01
N ASP A 711 29.30 -40.08 12.60
CA ASP A 711 29.68 -40.52 13.94
C ASP A 711 30.92 -41.44 13.82
N SER A 712 32.09 -41.11 14.40
CA SER A 712 33.07 -42.12 14.85
C SER A 712 34.30 -41.57 15.60
N ASP A 713 34.74 -42.40 16.55
CA ASP A 713 35.81 -42.27 17.55
C ASP A 713 37.25 -41.97 17.07
N ASN A 714 38.02 -41.39 18.01
CA ASN A 714 39.47 -41.53 18.34
C ASN A 714 40.48 -40.39 18.03
N ILE A 715 40.93 -39.76 19.13
CA ILE A 715 42.32 -39.54 19.63
C ILE A 715 43.47 -39.38 18.60
N ASP A 716 44.08 -38.18 18.52
CA ASP A 716 45.41 -37.79 19.08
C ASP A 716 46.15 -36.71 18.25
N ASP A 717 46.81 -35.81 18.98
CA ASP A 717 47.98 -34.94 18.70
C ASP A 717 48.31 -34.38 17.30
N GLY A 718 48.53 -33.05 17.27
CA GLY A 718 49.73 -32.46 16.66
C GLY A 718 49.53 -31.50 15.48
N ASN A 719 49.90 -30.24 15.69
CA ASN A 719 50.18 -29.16 14.73
C ASN A 719 50.55 -29.58 13.29
N GLU A 720 49.89 -28.95 12.31
CA GLU A 720 50.44 -28.03 11.29
C GLU A 720 49.42 -27.92 10.14
N ILE A 721 48.84 -26.73 9.92
CA ILE A 721 48.10 -26.43 8.68
C ILE A 721 48.66 -25.13 8.10
N ASP A 722 49.14 -25.26 6.87
CA ASP A 722 49.60 -24.23 5.94
C ASP A 722 48.54 -23.13 5.72
N GLU A 723 48.99 -21.88 5.81
CA GLU A 723 48.31 -20.71 5.28
C GLU A 723 48.38 -20.71 3.74
N ASN A 724 47.22 -20.72 3.07
CA ASN A 724 46.87 -19.86 1.93
C ASN A 724 45.66 -20.40 1.17
N ASN A 725 44.49 -19.84 1.47
CA ASN A 725 43.56 -19.26 0.49
C ASN A 725 42.29 -18.82 1.22
N SER A 726 42.33 -17.63 1.80
CA SER A 726 41.15 -16.87 2.19
C SER A 726 41.37 -15.44 1.73
N ILE A 727 40.47 -14.93 0.91
CA ILE A 727 40.37 -13.49 0.62
C ILE A 727 40.15 -12.78 1.96
N SER A 728 40.94 -11.73 2.24
CA SER A 728 40.88 -10.96 3.50
C SER A 728 39.68 -10.01 3.48
N VAL A 729 39.15 -9.70 4.67
CA VAL A 729 38.16 -8.62 4.91
C VAL A 729 38.67 -7.26 4.42
N ASP A 730 39.98 -7.09 4.24
CA ASP A 730 40.59 -5.88 3.68
C ASP A 730 40.36 -5.69 2.16
N ASP A 731 39.85 -6.70 1.44
CA ASP A 731 39.59 -6.66 0.00
C ASP A 731 38.11 -6.40 -0.36
N LEU A 732 37.25 -6.13 0.63
CA LEU A 732 35.87 -5.68 0.42
C LEU A 732 35.81 -4.14 0.44
N PRO A 733 35.15 -3.48 -0.53
CA PRO A 733 35.02 -2.02 -0.50
C PRO A 733 34.08 -1.61 0.64
N LEU A 734 34.64 -1.08 1.73
CA LEU A 734 33.88 -0.35 2.76
C LEU A 734 33.36 0.97 2.15
N LEU A 735 32.02 1.08 2.04
CA LEU A 735 31.32 2.30 1.68
C LEU A 735 30.94 3.04 2.98
N TRP A 736 31.29 4.33 3.09
CA TRP A 736 30.94 5.14 4.26
C TRP A 736 30.03 6.32 3.90
N PRO A 737 28.96 6.56 4.67
CA PRO A 737 28.11 7.73 4.50
C PRO A 737 28.82 9.00 4.96
N THR A 738 28.87 10.02 4.10
CA THR A 738 29.37 11.36 4.43
C THR A 738 28.20 12.33 4.64
N PHE A 739 28.32 13.23 5.62
CA PHE A 739 27.25 14.14 6.02
C PHE A 739 27.50 15.59 5.54
N GLY A 740 26.48 16.21 4.96
CA GLY A 740 26.45 17.63 4.62
C GLY A 740 26.04 18.53 5.81
N PRO A 741 26.18 19.87 5.69
CA PRO A 741 25.87 20.80 6.77
C PRO A 741 24.35 20.90 7.07
N LEU A 742 24.05 21.22 8.33
CA LEU A 742 22.68 21.31 8.87
C LEU A 742 21.84 22.36 8.11
N GLY A 743 20.76 21.93 7.46
CA GLY A 743 19.76 22.81 6.81
C GLY A 743 19.67 22.75 5.28
N GLY A 744 20.48 21.92 4.61
CA GLY A 744 20.31 21.56 3.19
C GLY A 744 19.70 20.15 3.03
N SER A 745 19.13 19.84 1.86
CA SER A 745 18.66 18.50 1.52
C SER A 745 19.83 17.50 1.56
N GLN A 746 19.70 16.44 2.35
CA GLN A 746 20.71 15.40 2.49
C GLN A 746 20.79 14.58 1.20
N HIS A 747 22.00 14.41 0.66
CA HIS A 747 22.27 13.40 -0.35
C HIS A 747 23.25 12.40 0.24
N PRO A 748 22.80 11.19 0.65
CA PRO A 748 23.74 10.11 0.92
C PRO A 748 24.50 9.80 -0.38
N SER A 749 25.82 9.80 -0.33
CA SER A 749 26.65 9.34 -1.45
C SER A 749 27.63 8.28 -0.98
N ASN A 750 27.62 7.14 -1.65
CA ASN A 750 28.53 6.02 -1.41
C ASN A 750 29.97 6.42 -1.74
N SER A 751 30.77 6.73 -0.72
CA SER A 751 32.21 6.99 -0.85
C SER A 751 32.99 5.74 -0.44
N SER A 752 33.93 5.29 -1.28
CA SER A 752 34.87 4.21 -0.95
C SER A 752 36.27 4.77 -0.63
N PHE A 753 37.07 4.00 0.11
CA PHE A 753 38.44 4.36 0.50
C PHE A 753 39.34 4.75 -0.69
N GLU A 754 39.14 4.15 -1.86
CA GLU A 754 39.94 4.39 -3.07
C GLU A 754 39.71 5.78 -3.71
N LEU A 755 38.62 6.47 -3.32
CA LEU A 755 38.19 7.73 -3.94
C LEU A 755 38.79 8.99 -3.27
N GLY A 756 39.38 8.89 -2.07
CA GLY A 756 40.06 10.01 -1.39
C GLY A 756 39.12 11.03 -0.70
N ILE A 757 39.67 12.19 -0.30
CA ILE A 757 38.97 13.24 0.48
C ILE A 757 37.75 13.78 -0.29
N HIS A 758 36.57 13.74 0.34
CA HIS A 758 35.31 14.23 -0.23
C HIS A 758 35.13 15.74 -0.05
N ILE A 759 34.88 16.44 -1.16
CA ILE A 759 34.61 17.89 -1.19
C ILE A 759 33.34 18.12 -2.02
N GLU A 760 32.37 18.83 -1.45
CA GLU A 760 31.13 19.22 -2.10
C GLU A 760 31.20 20.65 -2.65
N GLU A 761 30.53 20.89 -3.78
CA GLU A 761 30.34 22.23 -4.34
C GLU A 761 29.01 22.78 -3.85
N CYS A 762 29.05 23.86 -3.06
CA CYS A 762 27.84 24.51 -2.59
C CYS A 762 27.56 25.77 -3.41
N THR A 763 26.35 25.86 -3.94
CA THR A 763 25.88 26.98 -4.78
C THR A 763 24.72 27.69 -4.11
N THR A 764 24.59 29.00 -4.32
CA THR A 764 23.46 29.77 -3.80
C THR A 764 22.21 29.59 -4.67
N ILE A 765 21.03 29.65 -4.04
CA ILE A 765 19.74 29.50 -4.74
C ILE A 765 19.56 30.64 -5.77
N VAL A 766 18.82 30.31 -6.84
CA VAL A 766 18.66 30.92 -8.19
C VAL A 766 18.66 32.47 -8.32
N GLN A 767 18.44 33.24 -7.26
CA GLN A 767 18.35 34.71 -7.33
C GLN A 767 19.68 35.47 -7.12
N SER A 768 20.80 34.80 -6.80
CA SER A 768 22.10 35.46 -6.55
C SER A 768 23.27 34.98 -7.44
N LYS A 769 22.97 34.27 -8.54
CA LYS A 769 23.91 33.58 -9.44
C LYS A 769 24.94 34.45 -10.20
N GLU A 770 25.05 35.75 -9.91
CA GLU A 770 25.83 36.72 -10.71
C GLU A 770 27.21 37.12 -10.14
N ASP A 771 27.67 36.59 -9.00
CA ASP A 771 29.01 36.95 -8.49
C ASP A 771 30.17 36.09 -9.05
N GLY A 772 29.83 34.98 -9.72
CA GLY A 772 30.78 34.10 -10.40
C GLY A 772 31.76 33.36 -9.48
N GLN A 773 31.49 33.28 -8.17
CA GLN A 773 32.34 32.57 -7.22
C GLN A 773 31.80 31.17 -6.90
N VAL A 774 32.70 30.18 -6.86
CA VAL A 774 32.43 28.81 -6.40
C VAL A 774 33.15 28.61 -5.07
N ARG A 775 32.49 27.99 -4.08
CA ARG A 775 33.08 27.71 -2.76
C ARG A 775 32.87 26.24 -2.40
N GLY A 776 33.91 25.58 -1.91
CA GLY A 776 33.90 24.18 -1.50
C GLY A 776 33.67 24.02 0.00
N CYS A 777 32.92 22.99 0.40
CA CYS A 777 32.75 22.54 1.78
C CYS A 777 33.02 21.02 1.82
N GLY A 778 33.64 20.48 2.87
CA GLY A 778 33.94 19.05 2.97
C GLY A 778 34.37 18.62 4.36
N SER A 779 34.35 17.31 4.63
CA SER A 779 34.85 16.70 5.86
C SER A 779 36.22 16.06 5.62
N VAL A 780 37.09 16.06 6.64
CA VAL A 780 38.40 15.41 6.58
C VAL A 780 38.37 14.15 7.43
N VAL A 781 38.61 13.01 6.79
CA VAL A 781 38.78 11.71 7.47
C VAL A 781 40.25 11.53 7.83
N ILE A 782 40.54 11.23 9.10
CA ILE A 782 41.89 10.90 9.58
C ILE A 782 41.89 9.42 9.99
N LEU A 783 42.73 8.63 9.33
CA LEU A 783 42.90 7.21 9.61
C LEU A 783 44.06 7.00 10.57
N MET A 784 43.83 6.24 11.64
CA MET A 784 44.90 5.84 12.56
C MET A 784 45.44 4.47 12.17
N GLN A 785 46.77 4.34 12.09
CA GLN A 785 47.45 3.06 11.91
C GLN A 785 48.15 2.66 13.22
N GLU A 786 48.23 1.35 13.47
CA GLU A 786 49.01 0.81 14.58
C GLU A 786 50.46 1.30 14.53
N SER A 787 50.94 1.77 15.68
CA SER A 787 52.28 2.33 15.83
C SER A 787 52.92 1.73 17.07
N SER A 788 54.19 1.34 16.99
CA SER A 788 54.90 0.73 18.12
C SER A 788 55.18 1.69 19.28
N GLY A 789 54.81 2.96 19.14
CA GLY A 789 55.04 4.03 20.09
C GLY A 789 53.80 4.88 20.31
N CYS A 790 53.88 5.85 21.21
CA CYS A 790 52.79 6.77 21.52
C CYS A 790 53.29 8.20 21.66
N PHE A 791 52.36 9.14 21.56
CA PHE A 791 52.61 10.54 21.84
C PHE A 791 52.62 10.79 23.35
N VAL A 792 53.68 11.39 23.85
CA VAL A 792 53.86 11.75 25.25
C VAL A 792 54.02 13.26 25.37
N GLU A 793 53.33 13.83 26.35
CA GLU A 793 53.39 15.26 26.66
C GLU A 793 54.67 15.58 27.46
N SER A 794 55.43 16.57 26.99
CA SER A 794 56.50 17.22 27.75
C SER A 794 56.05 18.62 28.21
N ASP A 795 56.85 19.29 29.04
CA ASP A 795 56.54 20.63 29.57
C ASP A 795 56.31 21.71 28.49
N SER A 796 56.59 21.44 27.21
CA SER A 796 56.46 22.42 26.12
C SER A 796 56.07 21.87 24.73
N SER A 797 55.87 20.56 24.59
CA SER A 797 55.56 19.93 23.29
C SER A 797 55.00 18.51 23.45
N ILE A 798 54.25 18.06 22.44
CA ILE A 798 53.88 16.65 22.28
C ILE A 798 54.96 15.98 21.44
N GLU A 799 55.57 14.91 21.95
CA GLU A 799 56.62 14.15 21.26
C GLU A 799 56.22 12.70 21.10
N TYR A 800 56.43 12.13 19.91
CA TYR A 800 56.26 10.69 19.71
C TYR A 800 57.45 9.93 20.30
N VAL A 801 57.17 8.91 21.12
CA VAL A 801 58.18 8.02 21.69
C VAL A 801 57.87 6.57 21.34
N GLU A 802 58.91 5.81 20.98
CA GLU A 802 58.79 4.40 20.59
C GLU A 802 58.40 3.45 21.74
N THR A 803 58.33 3.92 22.98
CA THR A 803 57.96 3.07 24.13
C THR A 803 57.12 3.86 25.11
N CYS A 804 55.88 3.44 25.32
CA CYS A 804 54.90 4.17 26.13
C CYS A 804 55.20 4.08 27.63
N PRO A 805 55.38 5.20 28.33
CA PRO A 805 55.50 5.21 29.79
C PRO A 805 54.20 4.75 30.44
N GLU A 806 54.26 3.89 31.47
CA GLU A 806 53.08 3.25 32.11
C GLU A 806 52.03 4.22 32.72
N ASN A 807 52.25 5.54 32.72
CA ASN A 807 51.36 6.54 33.33
C ASN A 807 51.03 7.74 32.41
N SER A 808 51.11 7.59 31.09
CA SER A 808 50.72 8.64 30.14
C SER A 808 49.19 8.75 30.00
N ILE A 809 48.52 9.28 31.02
CA ILE A 809 47.10 9.66 30.96
C ILE A 809 47.03 11.19 30.93
N TRP A 810 46.40 11.74 29.91
CA TRP A 810 46.28 13.19 29.69
C TRP A 810 45.15 13.76 30.55
N VAL A 811 45.49 14.56 31.57
CA VAL A 811 44.50 15.03 32.57
C VAL A 811 44.14 16.51 32.40
N GLN A 812 44.91 17.30 31.65
CA GLN A 812 44.73 18.75 31.48
C GLN A 812 44.89 19.18 30.00
N PRO A 813 44.14 20.18 29.51
CA PRO A 813 44.23 20.67 28.13
C PRO A 813 45.46 21.55 27.88
N HIS A 814 46.17 21.34 26.77
CA HIS A 814 47.35 22.12 26.38
C HIS A 814 46.96 23.36 25.56
N PRO A 815 47.35 24.58 25.97
CA PRO A 815 46.78 25.84 25.44
C PRO A 815 47.15 26.18 23.99
N GLU A 816 48.14 25.51 23.40
CA GLU A 816 48.53 25.72 22.00
C GLU A 816 47.93 24.70 21.02
N ILE A 817 47.25 23.66 21.52
CA ILE A 817 46.75 22.53 20.72
C ILE A 817 45.27 22.21 21.03
N SER A 818 44.77 22.63 22.19
CA SER A 818 43.37 22.45 22.58
C SER A 818 42.54 23.67 22.20
N GLU A 819 41.46 23.47 21.44
CA GLU A 819 40.49 24.54 21.21
C GLU A 819 39.65 24.77 22.48
N SER A 820 39.68 26.00 22.99
CA SER A 820 38.83 26.63 24.03
C SER A 820 38.69 25.98 25.44
N SER A 821 38.91 26.79 26.47
CA SER A 821 38.75 26.43 27.90
C SER A 821 37.47 26.97 28.57
N ALA A 822 36.40 27.27 27.81
CA ALA A 822 35.16 27.86 28.36
C ALA A 822 34.00 26.86 28.42
N ALA A 823 33.36 26.74 29.59
CA ALA A 823 32.17 25.92 29.78
C ALA A 823 31.00 26.52 28.97
N GLU A 824 30.28 25.65 28.25
CA GLU A 824 29.14 25.90 27.32
C GLU A 824 29.47 25.98 25.82
N ASN A 825 30.72 25.86 25.41
CA ASN A 825 31.06 25.54 24.02
C ASN A 825 31.61 24.10 23.96
N TRP A 826 31.09 23.26 23.06
CA TRP A 826 31.77 22.00 22.71
C TRP A 826 33.02 22.31 21.90
N PRO A 827 34.18 21.83 22.37
CA PRO A 827 35.10 21.15 21.48
C PRO A 827 35.51 19.82 22.10
N VAL A 828 35.22 18.71 21.42
CA VAL A 828 35.86 17.44 21.75
C VAL A 828 37.23 17.45 21.08
N SER A 829 38.26 17.88 21.81
CA SER A 829 39.65 17.56 21.46
C SER A 829 40.27 16.76 22.61
N ARG A 830 39.90 15.48 22.64
CA ARG A 830 40.78 14.42 23.12
C ARG A 830 40.69 13.32 22.08
N LEU A 831 41.82 12.90 21.51
CA LEU A 831 41.91 11.52 21.05
C LEU A 831 41.65 10.69 22.30
N ASP A 832 40.43 10.17 22.42
CA ASP A 832 40.06 9.29 23.50
C ASP A 832 41.01 8.08 23.40
N PRO A 833 41.77 7.75 24.46
CA PRO A 833 42.62 6.57 24.45
C PRO A 833 41.83 5.25 24.34
N SER A 834 40.49 5.29 24.35
CA SER A 834 39.64 4.16 23.98
C SER A 834 39.54 3.92 22.47
N TYR A 835 39.96 4.88 21.63
CA TYR A 835 39.93 4.70 20.19
C TYR A 835 40.95 3.65 19.73
N ILE A 836 40.50 2.70 18.93
CA ILE A 836 41.27 1.58 18.39
C ILE A 836 41.58 1.79 16.91
N PRO A 837 42.59 1.10 16.35
CA PRO A 837 42.85 1.11 14.90
C PRO A 837 41.58 0.75 14.12
N GLY A 838 41.19 1.58 13.15
CA GLY A 838 39.94 1.45 12.40
C GLY A 838 38.84 2.44 12.82
N ASP A 839 38.98 3.11 13.96
CA ASP A 839 38.02 4.13 14.37
C ASP A 839 38.08 5.37 13.47
N VAL A 840 36.92 5.76 12.94
CA VAL A 840 36.75 6.97 12.13
C VAL A 840 36.38 8.13 13.04
N ILE A 841 37.28 9.11 13.16
CA ILE A 841 37.02 10.33 13.93
C ILE A 841 36.44 11.37 12.96
N THR A 842 35.14 11.63 13.10
CA THR A 842 34.48 12.76 12.45
C THR A 842 34.50 13.96 13.40
N PHE A 843 34.69 15.17 12.87
CA PHE A 843 34.55 16.41 13.66
C PHE A 843 33.17 17.01 13.40
N PRO A 844 32.13 16.65 14.18
CA PRO A 844 30.85 17.32 14.08
C PRO A 844 30.98 18.77 14.58
N GLY A 845 30.46 19.72 13.80
CA GLY A 845 30.25 21.10 14.26
C GLY A 845 31.19 22.16 13.70
N LEU A 846 32.05 21.84 12.73
CA LEU A 846 32.79 22.89 12.00
C LEU A 846 31.86 23.56 10.98
N THR A 847 31.74 24.88 11.08
CA THR A 847 30.95 25.70 10.17
C THR A 847 31.87 26.35 9.14
N CYS A 848 31.32 26.87 8.04
CA CYS A 848 32.12 27.64 7.06
C CYS A 848 32.79 28.90 7.66
N ALA A 849 32.50 29.24 8.93
CA ALA A 849 33.17 30.29 9.68
C ALA A 849 34.50 29.85 10.32
N ASP A 850 34.77 28.54 10.42
CA ASP A 850 35.97 28.00 11.05
C ASP A 850 37.22 28.16 10.17
N PRO A 851 38.37 28.57 10.75
CA PRO A 851 39.56 28.94 9.99
C PRO A 851 40.21 27.79 9.21
N ILE A 852 39.93 26.53 9.58
CA ILE A 852 40.43 25.34 8.88
C ILE A 852 39.60 25.02 7.62
N VAL A 853 38.29 25.29 7.62
CA VAL A 853 37.39 25.02 6.48
C VAL A 853 37.53 26.07 5.36
N ALA A 854 38.16 27.20 5.65
CA ALA A 854 38.29 28.33 4.73
C ALA A 854 39.63 28.39 3.94
N GLN A 855 40.36 27.29 3.78
CA GLN A 855 41.46 27.24 2.80
C GLN A 855 40.97 26.65 1.48
N ALA A 856 40.53 27.52 0.58
CA ALA A 856 40.35 27.16 -0.82
C ALA A 856 41.69 26.66 -1.40
N LEU A 857 41.66 25.54 -2.12
CA LEU A 857 42.79 25.09 -2.93
C LEU A 857 43.02 26.14 -4.04
N VAL A 858 44.12 26.88 -3.94
CA VAL A 858 44.40 28.00 -4.84
C VAL A 858 45.10 27.50 -6.10
N VAL A 859 44.50 27.74 -7.28
CA VAL A 859 45.14 27.49 -8.60
C VAL A 859 45.64 28.80 -9.26
N GLN A 860 45.55 29.97 -8.61
CA GLN A 860 46.09 31.25 -9.15
C GLN A 860 46.63 32.22 -8.08
N ASP A 861 47.63 33.02 -8.46
CA ASP A 861 48.60 33.76 -7.62
C ASP A 861 48.09 34.89 -6.69
N ASP A 862 46.77 35.13 -6.54
CA ASP A 862 46.28 36.23 -5.68
C ASP A 862 45.45 35.72 -4.49
N ASN A 863 45.86 36.11 -3.27
CA ASN A 863 45.22 35.72 -2.00
C ASN A 863 43.75 36.20 -1.91
N PRO A 864 42.79 35.35 -1.49
CA PRO A 864 41.41 35.76 -1.30
C PRO A 864 41.24 36.68 -0.07
N VAL A 865 40.39 37.70 -0.21
CA VAL A 865 39.97 38.58 0.90
C VAL A 865 38.78 37.93 1.61
N ARG A 866 38.88 37.74 2.92
CA ARG A 866 37.79 37.22 3.76
C ARG A 866 36.66 38.25 3.84
N VAL A 867 35.44 37.87 3.49
CA VAL A 867 34.24 38.71 3.62
C VAL A 867 33.19 37.93 4.40
N ASP A 868 32.64 38.53 5.46
CA ASP A 868 31.50 37.96 6.20
C ASP A 868 30.28 37.94 5.28
N ASP A 869 29.73 36.75 5.05
CA ASP A 869 28.53 36.55 4.23
C ASP A 869 27.38 36.03 5.11
N ASN A 870 26.34 36.83 5.24
CA ASN A 870 25.25 36.61 6.20
C ASN A 870 24.11 35.72 5.63
N ARG A 871 24.30 35.10 4.46
CA ARG A 871 23.25 34.38 3.70
C ARG A 871 23.26 32.86 3.91
N ILE A 872 23.79 32.36 5.03
CA ILE A 872 24.11 30.94 5.29
C ILE A 872 22.92 29.96 5.14
N GLY A 873 21.67 30.44 5.24
CA GLY A 873 20.46 29.61 5.05
C GLY A 873 19.94 29.49 3.61
N GLU A 874 20.64 30.02 2.62
CA GLU A 874 20.18 30.10 1.21
C GLU A 874 21.04 29.29 0.21
N TRP A 875 21.58 28.15 0.64
CA TRP A 875 22.56 27.34 -0.13
C TRP A 875 22.03 25.94 -0.44
N GLU A 876 22.32 25.45 -1.65
CA GLU A 876 22.14 24.05 -2.09
C GLU A 876 23.52 23.48 -2.45
N CYS A 877 23.90 22.36 -1.83
CA CYS A 877 25.11 21.62 -2.19
C CYS A 877 24.79 20.56 -3.26
N ARG A 878 25.66 20.44 -4.26
CA ARG A 878 25.53 19.45 -5.34
C ARG A 878 26.83 18.68 -5.45
N GLN A 879 26.76 17.42 -5.87
CA GLN A 879 27.94 16.59 -6.03
C GLN A 879 28.95 17.23 -6.99
N ALA A 880 30.16 17.46 -6.49
CA ALA A 880 31.29 17.93 -7.28
C ALA A 880 32.12 16.73 -7.77
N MET A 881 31.54 15.86 -8.61
CA MET A 881 32.26 14.70 -9.19
C MET A 881 33.57 15.09 -9.90
N ASN A 882 33.75 16.37 -10.27
CA ASN A 882 34.89 16.85 -11.05
C ASN A 882 36.16 17.15 -10.22
N TRP A 883 36.15 17.09 -8.89
CA TRP A 883 37.30 17.48 -8.04
C TRP A 883 37.95 16.33 -7.28
N ILE A 884 37.52 15.10 -7.54
CA ILE A 884 38.08 13.88 -6.96
C ILE A 884 39.44 13.61 -7.60
N ASN A 885 40.54 13.73 -6.83
CA ASN A 885 41.84 13.20 -7.23
C ASN A 885 42.03 11.82 -6.60
N LYS A 886 42.29 10.82 -7.44
CA LYS A 886 42.73 9.50 -6.99
C LYS A 886 43.94 9.62 -6.07
N ILE A 887 43.90 8.95 -4.92
CA ILE A 887 45.10 8.65 -4.16
C ILE A 887 45.70 7.39 -4.81
N ASP A 888 46.67 7.56 -5.70
CA ASP A 888 47.39 6.42 -6.27
C ASP A 888 48.18 5.71 -5.15
N SER A 889 47.71 4.51 -4.77
CA SER A 889 48.37 3.62 -3.80
C SER A 889 49.59 2.88 -4.37
N ASN A 890 50.24 3.43 -5.40
CA ASN A 890 51.48 2.89 -5.95
C ASN A 890 52.46 4.00 -6.31
N SER A 891 53.25 4.44 -5.31
CA SER A 891 54.52 5.14 -5.56
C SER A 891 55.68 4.37 -4.92
N GLN A 892 55.97 3.18 -5.47
CA GLN A 892 57.38 2.79 -5.57
C GLN A 892 57.96 3.48 -6.81
N SER A 893 58.91 4.36 -6.52
CA SER A 893 59.80 5.07 -7.43
C SER A 893 60.18 4.30 -8.70
N ASP A 894 60.03 4.94 -9.86
CA ASP A 894 61.17 5.02 -10.79
C ASP A 894 61.10 6.28 -11.67
N ASP A 895 62.11 7.12 -11.50
CA ASP A 895 62.42 8.27 -12.34
C ASP A 895 62.95 7.77 -13.70
N SER A 896 62.26 8.03 -14.81
CA SER A 896 62.96 8.21 -16.09
C SER A 896 62.16 8.87 -17.22
N LEU A 897 62.67 10.05 -17.63
CA LEU A 897 62.78 10.56 -19.01
C LEU A 897 61.54 11.13 -19.73
N GLY A 898 61.43 12.46 -19.73
CA GLY A 898 61.88 13.30 -20.87
C GLY A 898 60.91 13.54 -22.06
N PRO A 899 60.76 14.80 -22.55
CA PRO A 899 59.69 15.22 -23.47
C PRO A 899 60.12 15.27 -24.95
N GLU A 900 59.20 15.02 -25.90
CA GLU A 900 59.12 15.74 -27.19
C GLU A 900 57.92 15.32 -28.06
N GLN A 901 57.09 16.33 -28.40
CA GLN A 901 56.47 16.63 -29.70
C GLN A 901 55.68 15.55 -30.47
N LEU A 902 54.41 15.85 -30.82
CA LEU A 902 54.09 16.52 -32.09
C LEU A 902 52.63 16.98 -32.17
N ASP A 903 52.48 18.04 -32.94
CA ASP A 903 51.42 19.04 -33.07
C ASP A 903 50.47 18.76 -34.26
N GLU A 904 49.43 19.58 -34.35
CA GLU A 904 48.54 19.90 -35.49
C GLU A 904 47.38 18.90 -35.79
N SER A 905 46.12 19.32 -35.97
CA SER A 905 45.63 20.57 -36.55
C SER A 905 44.18 20.96 -36.17
N VAL A 906 44.05 22.16 -35.61
CA VAL A 906 43.13 23.30 -35.93
C VAL A 906 41.86 23.04 -36.79
N GLY A 907 40.71 23.57 -36.31
CA GLY A 907 39.47 23.65 -37.09
C GLY A 907 38.34 24.56 -36.56
N SER A 908 38.65 25.80 -36.19
CA SER A 908 37.80 27.01 -36.17
C SER A 908 36.38 27.01 -35.54
N SER A 909 36.27 27.80 -34.46
CA SER A 909 35.08 28.48 -33.95
C SER A 909 34.55 29.62 -34.84
N LEU A 910 33.29 30.02 -34.57
CA LEU A 910 32.55 31.23 -34.97
C LEU A 910 31.85 31.14 -36.36
N THR A 911 30.52 31.23 -36.49
CA THR A 911 29.57 32.14 -35.79
C THR A 911 28.13 31.61 -35.84
N GLY A 912 27.47 31.53 -34.68
CA GLY A 912 26.04 31.19 -34.51
C GLY A 912 25.05 32.30 -34.89
N GLN A 913 25.46 33.32 -35.65
CA GLN A 913 24.60 34.44 -36.06
C GLN A 913 24.09 34.36 -37.52
N VAL A 914 24.55 33.39 -38.31
CA VAL A 914 24.12 33.22 -39.72
C VAL A 914 22.92 32.27 -39.84
N TRP A 915 22.81 31.26 -38.98
CA TRP A 915 21.72 30.28 -39.02
C TRP A 915 20.37 30.85 -38.53
N TYR A 916 20.38 31.76 -37.56
CA TYR A 916 19.16 32.39 -37.04
C TYR A 916 18.45 33.26 -38.11
N TRP A 917 19.21 33.98 -38.94
CA TRP A 917 18.64 34.77 -40.05
C TRP A 917 18.24 33.91 -41.26
N PHE A 918 18.92 32.77 -41.49
CA PHE A 918 18.55 31.84 -42.55
C PHE A 918 17.19 31.19 -42.29
N ALA A 919 16.90 30.82 -41.04
CA ALA A 919 15.61 30.26 -40.64
C ALA A 919 14.46 31.28 -40.81
N ILE A 920 14.67 32.55 -40.43
CA ILE A 920 13.63 33.60 -40.57
C ILE A 920 13.31 33.89 -42.04
N ILE A 921 14.31 33.96 -42.92
CA ILE A 921 14.10 34.20 -44.36
C ILE A 921 13.38 33.02 -45.02
N LEU A 922 13.67 31.78 -44.60
CA LEU A 922 12.97 30.58 -45.08
C LEU A 922 11.49 30.58 -44.67
N THR A 923 11.20 30.93 -43.41
CA THR A 923 9.83 30.98 -42.87
C THR A 923 9.00 32.09 -43.51
N ILE A 924 9.59 33.27 -43.78
CA ILE A 924 8.92 34.35 -44.52
C ILE A 924 8.67 33.95 -45.98
N GLY A 925 9.60 33.22 -46.61
CA GLY A 925 9.44 32.70 -47.97
C GLY A 925 8.27 31.72 -48.12
N VAL A 926 8.08 30.83 -47.13
CA VAL A 926 6.96 29.86 -47.10
C VAL A 926 5.62 30.55 -46.86
N LEU A 927 5.58 31.60 -46.02
CA LEU A 927 4.37 32.39 -45.78
C LEU A 927 3.95 33.22 -47.00
N VAL A 928 4.89 33.82 -47.73
CA VAL A 928 4.59 34.59 -48.95
C VAL A 928 4.17 33.66 -50.10
N GLY A 929 4.75 32.46 -50.19
CA GLY A 929 4.36 31.43 -51.16
C GLY A 929 2.92 30.93 -50.96
N SER A 930 2.52 30.77 -49.69
CA SER A 930 1.17 30.33 -49.31
C SER A 930 0.09 31.37 -49.62
N VAL A 931 0.39 32.66 -49.48
CA VAL A 931 -0.54 33.75 -49.85
C VAL A 931 -0.71 33.87 -51.37
N PHE A 932 0.34 33.61 -52.16
CA PHE A 932 0.25 33.63 -53.62
C PHE A 932 -0.54 32.44 -54.20
N ALA A 933 -0.49 31.27 -53.54
CA ALA A 933 -1.27 30.10 -53.91
C ALA A 933 -2.77 30.31 -53.64
N ILE A 934 -3.12 30.94 -52.52
CA ILE A 934 -4.53 31.21 -52.13
C ILE A 934 -5.17 32.27 -53.03
N VAL A 935 -4.44 33.31 -53.45
CA VAL A 935 -4.98 34.35 -54.35
C VAL A 935 -5.19 33.84 -55.79
N ARG A 936 -4.51 32.77 -56.21
CA ARG A 936 -4.67 32.19 -57.56
C ARG A 936 -5.84 31.20 -57.68
N VAL A 937 -6.33 30.67 -56.57
CA VAL A 937 -7.49 29.75 -56.53
C VAL A 937 -8.83 30.51 -56.48
N VAL A 938 -8.84 31.78 -56.07
CA VAL A 938 -10.08 32.61 -55.97
C VAL A 938 -10.40 33.41 -57.25
N LYS A 939 -9.66 33.21 -58.35
CA LYS A 939 -9.91 33.94 -59.63
C LYS A 939 -9.96 33.07 -60.89
N LYS A 940 -10.46 31.83 -60.80
CA LYS A 940 -10.88 31.04 -61.96
C LYS A 940 -12.21 30.35 -61.72
#